data_AF-A0A4U7AT55-F1
#
_entry.id   AF-A0A4U7AT55-F1
#
_cell.length_a   1.000
_cell.length_b   1.000
_cell.length_c   1.000
_cell.angle_alpha   90.00
_cell.angle_beta   90.00
_cell.angle_gamma   90.00
#
_symmetry.space_group_name_H-M   'P 1'
#
loop_
_entity.id
_entity.type
_entity.pdbx_description
1 polymer ?
#
loop_
_entity_poly.entity_id
_entity_poly.type
_entity_poly.pdbx_seq_one_letter_code
_entity_poly.pdbx_strand_id
1 'polypeptide(L)'
;MRQDPFKPAARVAGQRQDVWSIVNEAAGASTKPVVNLGQGFFGYNPPKFVLDAAKGALDRVECNQYSPTKGRPRLKKAIADAYSPFFGRTLNPETEVTITTGANEGMLSAFMGFLEQGDEVIVFEPFFDQYISNIEMPGGKCVYVPLQPPKEGSERVTKASEWKLDIKAVEAAITDKTRMIVLNSPHNPVGKVFSREELQAIGDLCVKHNIIILSDEVYDRLYYVPFTRMATLSPEIAKLTLTVGSGGKNFYCTGWRVGWLIGPEHLIKYVSAAHTRICFSSVSPLQEATAIGFEEADKHGFWDETKKEMKGKMELFNEIWDELGLPYSKPDGGYFVLVNLSKVQLPEGYDFPPHVANRPRDFKLCWFMIKELGIAAIPPTEFFTDANAHIVEDWMRFAVCKDDAVLEDAKDRLRGLKNVRLHIASYYSALSFILLILVLRRIYAPIRNVLDAYVSKRTIPFTALRFTFGGLLLISAIALLLGGSLGYFIRDQLHSYRVRAIAAEDNTNGYMRLAAVGFTGHLTDVLMGLIILPVSRTSVLSRVLQLSPSSLLTFHQLVGYLFFLAVVLHTIFFYSWVPIFARAPQGSATKEAFAIDNPTITQSESLRRGPYSMSVLASGMLAFIIFVAIIITSLPDTRRKRYNTFYITHAFSILFFILTYLHASTDFYMLLPGLLLWLLDWSLRVRGLSIGVQATLQGEGNGWYRSQVPIDSLSSGTVKAIKSSLRYPLQSWYLNVPAVSKWQIHPFTPARQHAGIEFRTASSHERIVFLWRMSNMSRQEKKQAKEWTTRLTALITEQVEATETNEISAARTSPTTEIRLRLEGPYPLSHRPFEAYSHVLCVVGGTGITGALTLAEMFIERFRDAKTTSEVAVSPFMTRKMTISWTLKEAEDADLTDVRDIKNLARQIGADLVFEKHLTGPERQRLGVAASIKHFLDGSNGEKGDVQYGTSTWVYFSGPSKLMEAGEAACFEIRQDQKNGGNELEWYSARWDV
;
A
#
# COMPACT_ATOMS: atom_id res chain seq x y z
N MET A 1 31.89 -21.96 62.56
CA MET A 1 30.69 -22.52 61.90
C MET A 1 30.41 -21.70 60.65
N ARG A 2 29.84 -22.28 59.59
CA ARG A 2 29.33 -21.47 58.46
C ARG A 2 28.21 -20.56 58.97
N GLN A 3 28.17 -19.31 58.52
CA GLN A 3 27.14 -18.33 58.92
C GLN A 3 25.72 -18.78 58.52
N ASP A 4 25.61 -19.52 57.42
CA ASP A 4 24.41 -20.25 57.01
C ASP A 4 24.83 -21.70 56.70
N PRO A 5 24.35 -22.71 57.47
CA PRO A 5 24.73 -24.10 57.29
C PRO A 5 24.20 -24.70 55.98
N PHE A 6 23.17 -24.10 55.36
CA PHE A 6 22.55 -24.56 54.11
C PHE A 6 22.96 -23.74 52.89
N LYS A 7 23.85 -22.76 53.05
CA LYS A 7 24.33 -21.93 51.94
C LYS A 7 24.84 -22.81 50.80
N PRO A 8 24.27 -22.69 49.58
CA PRO A 8 24.71 -23.49 48.44
C PRO A 8 26.17 -23.19 48.09
N ALA A 9 26.85 -24.16 47.46
CA ALA A 9 28.21 -23.96 47.00
C ALA A 9 28.28 -22.79 46.01
N ALA A 10 29.30 -21.93 46.13
CA ALA A 10 29.42 -20.71 45.32
C ALA A 10 29.31 -20.97 43.81
N ARG A 11 29.92 -22.06 43.32
CA ARG A 11 29.87 -22.52 41.93
C ARG A 11 28.48 -22.83 41.34
N VAL A 12 27.47 -23.00 42.19
CA VAL A 12 26.07 -23.18 41.75
C VAL A 12 25.15 -22.08 42.30
N ALA A 13 25.65 -21.21 43.17
CA ALA A 13 24.91 -20.11 43.75
C ALA A 13 25.05 -18.86 42.86
N GLY A 14 23.94 -18.23 42.47
CA GLY A 14 23.97 -16.96 41.72
C GLY A 14 23.92 -17.07 40.19
N GLN A 15 23.39 -18.17 39.65
CA GLN A 15 23.16 -18.30 38.21
C GLN A 15 22.07 -17.32 37.74
N ARG A 16 22.36 -16.53 36.69
CA ARG A 16 21.35 -15.76 35.98
C ARG A 16 20.37 -16.73 35.30
N GLN A 17 19.12 -16.31 35.10
CA GLN A 17 18.19 -17.08 34.27
C GLN A 17 18.81 -17.28 32.88
N ASP A 18 18.97 -18.55 32.50
CA ASP A 18 19.62 -18.96 31.26
C ASP A 18 18.74 -18.68 30.03
N VAL A 19 19.37 -18.65 28.86
CA VAL A 19 18.68 -18.40 27.59
C VAL A 19 17.54 -19.39 27.32
N TRP A 20 17.69 -20.65 27.72
CA TRP A 20 16.71 -21.70 27.43
C TRP A 20 15.43 -21.47 28.25
N SER A 21 15.59 -21.11 29.52
CA SER A 21 14.54 -20.70 30.43
C SER A 21 13.80 -19.47 29.93
N ILE A 22 14.50 -18.41 29.49
CA ILE A 22 13.89 -17.19 28.95
C ILE A 22 13.11 -17.48 27.65
N VAL A 23 13.69 -18.27 26.73
CA VAL A 23 13.03 -18.60 25.47
C VAL A 23 11.81 -19.50 25.68
N ASN A 24 11.90 -20.47 26.60
CA ASN A 24 10.76 -21.32 26.95
C ASN A 24 9.64 -20.53 27.65
N GLU A 25 9.99 -19.60 28.54
CA GLU A 25 9.03 -18.68 29.17
C GLU A 25 8.34 -17.80 28.13
N ALA A 26 9.12 -17.17 27.25
CA ALA A 26 8.60 -16.34 26.16
C ALA A 26 7.65 -17.14 25.26
N ALA A 27 8.03 -18.38 24.92
CA ALA A 27 7.24 -19.26 24.08
C ALA A 27 5.97 -19.75 24.76
N GLY A 28 6.06 -20.14 26.04
CA GLY A 28 4.92 -20.59 26.84
C GLY A 28 3.92 -19.47 27.13
N ALA A 29 4.40 -18.23 27.27
CA ALA A 29 3.56 -17.04 27.42
C ALA A 29 3.16 -16.41 26.07
N SER A 30 3.46 -17.04 24.93
CA SER A 30 3.05 -16.52 23.63
C SER A 30 1.59 -16.83 23.37
N THR A 31 0.83 -15.85 22.87
CA THR A 31 -0.56 -16.05 22.43
C THR A 31 -0.65 -16.70 21.05
N LYS A 32 0.49 -16.90 20.38
CA LYS A 32 0.61 -17.55 19.07
C LYS A 32 1.30 -18.91 19.24
N PRO A 33 0.91 -19.96 18.48
CA PRO A 33 1.70 -21.18 18.39
C PRO A 33 3.13 -20.86 17.96
N VAL A 34 4.13 -21.34 18.71
CA VAL A 34 5.53 -21.01 18.50
C VAL A 34 6.23 -22.10 17.70
N VAL A 35 6.84 -21.71 16.58
CA VAL A 35 7.78 -22.55 15.85
C VAL A 35 9.15 -22.42 16.51
N ASN A 36 9.63 -23.51 17.11
CA ASN A 36 10.89 -23.53 17.84
C ASN A 36 12.05 -23.91 16.93
N LEU A 37 12.78 -22.90 16.44
CA LEU A 37 14.06 -23.04 15.74
C LEU A 37 15.25 -22.77 16.67
N GLY A 38 15.03 -22.60 17.98
CA GLY A 38 16.08 -22.27 18.93
C GLY A 38 16.82 -23.50 19.45
N GLN A 39 16.08 -24.52 19.89
CA GLN A 39 16.66 -25.71 20.50
C GLN A 39 17.19 -26.70 19.44
N GLY A 40 18.47 -27.08 19.57
CA GLY A 40 19.20 -27.95 18.65
C GLY A 40 18.93 -29.45 18.80
N PHE A 41 17.66 -29.84 18.83
CA PHE A 41 17.21 -31.24 18.75
C PHE A 41 16.46 -31.48 17.44
N PHE A 42 16.46 -32.73 16.98
CA PHE A 42 15.81 -33.13 15.72
C PHE A 42 14.29 -33.16 15.87
N GLY A 43 13.57 -32.54 14.94
CA GLY A 43 12.09 -32.52 14.94
C GLY A 43 11.42 -33.87 14.64
N TYR A 44 12.22 -34.90 14.33
CA TYR A 44 11.80 -36.21 13.86
C TYR A 44 12.56 -37.34 14.57
N ASN A 45 12.10 -38.57 14.38
CA ASN A 45 12.68 -39.74 15.03
C ASN A 45 14.09 -40.08 14.51
N PRO A 46 14.90 -40.80 15.32
CA PRO A 46 16.12 -41.47 14.86
C PRO A 46 15.88 -42.37 13.64
N PRO A 47 16.92 -42.65 12.83
CA PRO A 47 16.78 -43.54 11.70
C PRO A 47 16.33 -44.93 12.16
N LYS A 48 15.49 -45.59 11.33
CA LYS A 48 14.75 -46.79 11.73
C LYS A 48 15.66 -47.90 12.28
N PHE A 49 16.79 -48.16 11.63
CA PHE A 49 17.72 -49.22 12.06
C PHE A 49 18.30 -48.98 13.47
N VAL A 50 18.54 -47.72 13.84
CA VAL A 50 18.98 -47.34 15.20
C VAL A 50 17.84 -47.50 16.20
N LEU A 51 16.63 -47.06 15.84
CA LEU A 51 15.46 -47.20 16.70
C LEU A 51 15.10 -48.68 16.95
N ASP A 52 15.16 -49.52 15.91
CA ASP A 52 14.93 -50.96 16.01
C ASP A 52 16.02 -51.63 16.87
N ALA A 53 17.28 -51.20 16.73
CA ALA A 53 18.37 -51.68 17.57
C ALA A 53 18.14 -51.39 19.06
N ALA A 54 17.61 -50.21 19.41
CA ALA A 54 17.22 -49.91 20.78
C ALA A 54 16.08 -50.77 21.28
N LYS A 55 15.03 -50.99 20.46
CA LYS A 55 13.92 -51.89 20.82
C LYS A 55 14.43 -53.32 21.09
N GLY A 56 15.22 -53.87 20.16
CA GLY A 56 15.78 -55.21 20.32
C GLY A 56 16.82 -55.34 21.44
N ALA A 57 17.47 -54.25 21.85
CA ALA A 57 18.31 -54.24 23.05
C ALA A 57 17.47 -54.40 24.33
N LEU A 58 16.27 -53.83 24.39
CA LEU A 58 15.40 -53.92 25.57
C LEU A 58 14.90 -55.35 25.81
N ASP A 59 14.79 -56.18 24.78
CA ASP A 59 14.38 -57.59 24.90
C ASP A 59 15.49 -58.53 25.42
N ARG A 60 16.71 -58.01 25.64
CA ARG A 60 17.87 -58.80 26.07
C ARG A 60 18.26 -58.50 27.51
N VAL A 61 18.32 -59.53 28.36
CA VAL A 61 18.58 -59.38 29.81
C VAL A 61 19.87 -58.62 30.08
N GLU A 62 20.96 -58.98 29.41
CA GLU A 62 22.29 -58.38 29.59
C GLU A 62 22.39 -56.92 29.12
N CYS A 63 21.44 -56.47 28.30
CA CYS A 63 21.35 -55.08 27.85
C CYS A 63 20.59 -54.20 28.86
N ASN A 64 19.85 -54.78 29.79
CA ASN A 64 19.12 -54.05 30.83
C ASN A 64 19.88 -53.93 32.16
N GLN A 65 21.01 -54.63 32.31
CA GLN A 65 21.88 -54.58 33.50
C GLN A 65 23.05 -53.61 33.33
N TYR A 66 23.84 -53.40 34.38
CA TYR A 66 25.03 -52.54 34.33
C TYR A 66 25.99 -52.93 33.20
N SER A 67 26.42 -51.93 32.43
CA SER A 67 27.53 -52.08 31.50
C SER A 67 28.87 -51.93 32.23
N PRO A 68 29.99 -52.43 31.67
CA PRO A 68 31.31 -52.10 32.19
C PRO A 68 31.48 -50.57 32.30
N THR A 69 32.20 -50.10 33.32
CA THR A 69 32.27 -48.67 33.65
C THR A 69 32.87 -47.82 32.52
N LYS A 70 33.82 -48.37 31.77
CA LYS A 70 34.40 -47.73 30.57
C LYS A 70 33.50 -47.79 29.33
N GLY A 71 32.39 -48.52 29.41
CA GLY A 71 31.44 -48.76 28.32
C GLY A 71 31.38 -50.20 27.83
N ARG A 72 30.30 -50.53 27.10
CA ARG A 72 30.08 -51.85 26.50
C ARG A 72 31.19 -52.20 25.50
N PRO A 73 31.76 -53.43 25.54
CA PRO A 73 32.80 -53.85 24.61
C PRO A 73 32.41 -53.66 23.13
N ARG A 74 31.16 -53.99 22.78
CA ARG A 74 30.64 -53.82 21.42
C ARG A 74 30.69 -52.37 20.95
N LEU A 75 30.24 -51.42 21.78
CA LEU A 75 30.26 -50.00 21.43
C LEU A 75 31.68 -49.45 21.32
N LYS A 76 32.55 -49.77 22.28
CA LYS A 76 33.96 -49.34 22.22
C LYS A 76 34.64 -49.85 20.97
N LYS A 77 34.41 -51.12 20.61
CA LYS A 77 34.91 -51.73 19.37
C LYS A 77 34.33 -51.03 18.13
N ALA A 78 33.02 -50.84 18.07
CA ALA A 78 32.37 -50.16 16.94
C ALA A 78 32.89 -48.73 16.73
N ILE A 79 33.15 -47.98 17.80
CA ILE A 79 33.79 -46.66 17.72
C ILE A 79 35.25 -46.79 17.27
N ALA A 80 36.05 -47.67 17.88
CA ALA A 80 37.44 -47.86 17.47
C ALA A 80 37.55 -48.21 15.97
N ASP A 81 36.72 -49.14 15.49
CA ASP A 81 36.66 -49.55 14.09
C ASP A 81 36.21 -48.39 13.19
N ALA A 82 35.16 -47.66 13.58
CA ALA A 82 34.62 -46.54 12.79
C ALA A 82 35.58 -45.34 12.70
N TYR A 83 36.45 -45.14 13.70
CA TYR A 83 37.38 -44.01 13.76
C TYR A 83 38.80 -44.35 13.29
N SER A 84 39.23 -45.61 13.33
CA SER A 84 40.59 -46.02 12.91
C SER A 84 40.96 -45.56 11.49
N PRO A 85 40.07 -45.66 10.46
CA PRO A 85 40.38 -45.15 9.12
C PRO A 85 40.62 -43.63 9.10
N PHE A 86 39.85 -42.86 9.87
CA PHE A 86 40.02 -41.41 9.94
C PHE A 86 41.28 -40.98 10.69
N PHE A 87 41.74 -41.81 11.64
CA PHE A 87 42.97 -41.57 12.40
C PHE A 87 44.22 -42.11 11.68
N GLY A 88 44.05 -42.85 10.57
CA GLY A 88 45.15 -43.48 9.83
C GLY A 88 45.89 -44.57 10.63
N ARG A 89 45.29 -45.06 11.73
CA ARG A 89 45.86 -46.09 12.61
C ARG A 89 44.75 -46.86 13.31
N THR A 90 45.03 -48.09 13.73
CA THR A 90 44.12 -48.86 14.57
C THR A 90 44.04 -48.27 15.98
N LEU A 91 42.83 -47.96 16.43
CA LEU A 91 42.54 -47.54 17.80
C LEU A 91 42.32 -48.76 18.69
N ASN A 92 42.86 -48.74 19.91
CA ASN A 92 42.62 -49.78 20.90
C ASN A 92 41.33 -49.49 21.70
N PRO A 93 40.27 -50.30 21.57
CA PRO A 93 39.00 -50.05 22.26
C PRO A 93 39.08 -50.18 23.79
N GLU A 94 40.11 -50.82 24.35
CA GLU A 94 40.27 -50.99 25.79
C GLU A 94 41.05 -49.86 26.46
N THR A 95 42.01 -49.29 25.75
CA THR A 95 42.94 -48.30 26.30
C THR A 95 42.84 -46.92 25.67
N GLU A 96 42.11 -46.74 24.57
CA GLU A 96 42.02 -45.45 23.87
C GLU A 96 40.59 -44.91 23.73
N VAL A 97 39.57 -45.70 24.12
CA VAL A 97 38.16 -45.33 24.01
C VAL A 97 37.45 -45.47 25.36
N THR A 98 36.67 -44.48 25.75
CA THR A 98 35.77 -44.53 26.92
C THR A 98 34.40 -43.99 26.56
N ILE A 99 33.36 -44.73 26.94
CA ILE A 99 31.96 -44.33 26.78
C ILE A 99 31.51 -43.52 28.00
N THR A 100 30.72 -42.48 27.74
CA THR A 100 30.24 -41.50 28.72
C THR A 100 28.76 -41.21 28.53
N THR A 101 28.12 -40.58 29.52
CA THR A 101 26.68 -40.28 29.53
C THR A 101 26.38 -39.04 28.68
N GLY A 102 26.68 -39.16 27.39
CA GLY A 102 26.67 -38.07 26.43
C GLY A 102 27.99 -37.30 26.42
N ALA A 103 28.21 -36.53 25.35
CA ALA A 103 29.42 -35.71 25.21
C ALA A 103 29.59 -34.70 26.36
N ASN A 104 28.49 -34.15 26.86
CA ASN A 104 28.51 -33.18 27.95
C ASN A 104 29.14 -33.72 29.25
N GLU A 105 28.72 -34.91 29.70
CA GLU A 105 29.30 -35.55 30.87
C GLU A 105 30.71 -36.07 30.57
N GLY A 106 30.98 -36.51 29.35
CA GLY A 106 32.33 -36.89 28.95
C GLY A 106 33.34 -35.74 29.04
N MET A 107 32.94 -34.53 28.65
CA MET A 107 33.77 -33.33 28.84
C MET A 107 33.93 -32.99 30.32
N LEU A 108 32.88 -33.10 31.14
CA LEU A 108 32.99 -32.95 32.59
C LEU A 108 33.99 -33.96 33.18
N SER A 109 33.93 -35.22 32.75
CA SER A 109 34.88 -36.27 33.14
C SER A 109 36.31 -35.93 32.74
N ALA A 110 36.53 -35.30 31.58
CA ALA A 110 37.84 -34.81 31.19
C ALA A 110 38.31 -33.70 32.14
N PHE A 111 37.50 -32.67 32.39
CA PHE A 111 37.88 -31.59 33.30
C PHE A 111 38.12 -32.07 34.73
N MET A 112 37.24 -32.91 35.27
CA MET A 112 37.39 -33.53 36.59
C MET A 112 38.65 -34.41 36.69
N GLY A 113 39.12 -34.96 35.57
CA GLY A 113 40.32 -35.80 35.53
C GLY A 113 41.64 -35.01 35.47
N PHE A 114 41.61 -33.73 35.09
CA PHE A 114 42.82 -32.96 34.78
C PHE A 114 42.94 -31.59 35.45
N LEU A 115 41.85 -31.02 35.92
CA LEU A 115 41.84 -29.69 36.53
C LEU A 115 41.94 -29.77 38.05
N GLU A 116 42.77 -28.89 38.59
CA GLU A 116 42.81 -28.53 39.99
C GLU A 116 42.32 -27.10 40.22
N GLN A 117 42.16 -26.72 41.48
CA GLN A 117 41.72 -25.37 41.85
C GLN A 117 42.67 -24.29 41.29
N GLY A 118 42.14 -23.43 40.42
CA GLY A 118 42.86 -22.31 39.83
C GLY A 118 43.58 -22.60 38.52
N ASP A 119 43.50 -23.83 38.00
CA ASP A 119 43.92 -24.14 36.63
C ASP A 119 43.09 -23.34 35.61
N GLU A 120 43.73 -22.90 34.53
CA GLU A 120 43.11 -22.13 33.48
C GLU A 120 42.76 -23.01 32.27
N VAL A 121 41.56 -22.82 31.72
CA VAL A 121 41.10 -23.48 30.50
C VAL A 121 40.72 -22.42 29.48
N ILE A 122 41.36 -22.45 28.32
CA ILE A 122 41.04 -21.54 27.23
C ILE A 122 39.80 -22.07 26.49
N VAL A 123 38.79 -21.22 26.33
CA VAL A 123 37.56 -21.48 25.57
C VAL A 123 37.38 -20.41 24.51
N PHE A 124 36.86 -20.81 23.35
CA PHE A 124 36.63 -19.90 22.24
C PHE A 124 35.17 -19.42 22.22
N GLU A 125 34.95 -18.10 22.11
CA GLU A 125 33.61 -17.53 21.99
C GLU A 125 33.19 -17.42 20.51
N PRO A 126 31.93 -17.70 20.13
CA PRO A 126 30.86 -18.17 21.00
C PRO A 126 31.06 -19.63 21.46
N PHE A 127 31.05 -19.89 22.77
CA PHE A 127 31.26 -21.22 23.35
C PHE A 127 29.96 -22.02 23.47
N PHE A 128 30.06 -23.34 23.59
CA PHE A 128 28.93 -24.13 24.11
C PHE A 128 28.79 -23.87 25.62
N ASP A 129 27.61 -23.46 26.05
CA ASP A 129 27.29 -23.02 27.42
C ASP A 129 27.77 -23.98 28.51
N GLN A 130 27.64 -25.29 28.27
CA GLN A 130 28.04 -26.31 29.24
C GLN A 130 29.56 -26.35 29.52
N TYR A 131 30.41 -25.79 28.65
CA TYR A 131 31.87 -25.74 28.91
C TYR A 131 32.16 -25.01 30.22
N ILE A 132 31.51 -23.86 30.42
CA ILE A 132 31.80 -22.96 31.55
C ILE A 132 31.53 -23.65 32.87
N SER A 133 30.31 -24.18 33.04
CA SER A 133 29.94 -24.90 34.25
C SER A 133 30.79 -26.16 34.47
N ASN A 134 31.12 -26.89 33.40
CA ASN A 134 31.94 -28.10 33.52
C ASN A 134 33.40 -27.82 33.91
N ILE A 135 33.95 -26.65 33.56
CA ILE A 135 35.29 -26.21 33.95
C ILE A 135 35.29 -25.68 35.40
N GLU A 136 34.28 -24.90 35.77
CA GLU A 136 34.21 -24.27 37.08
C GLU A 136 33.83 -25.25 38.20
N MET A 137 33.09 -26.32 37.90
CA MET A 137 32.70 -27.34 38.88
C MET A 137 33.91 -28.01 39.60
N PRO A 138 34.96 -28.47 38.89
CA PRO A 138 36.21 -28.94 39.50
C PRO A 138 37.11 -27.82 40.06
N GLY A 139 36.76 -26.53 39.89
CA GLY A 139 37.54 -25.39 40.38
C GLY A 139 38.48 -24.75 39.35
N GLY A 140 38.34 -25.11 38.07
CA GLY A 140 39.03 -24.44 36.98
C GLY A 140 38.49 -23.05 36.69
N LYS A 141 39.27 -22.26 35.96
CA LYS A 141 38.96 -20.89 35.54
C LYS A 141 38.94 -20.80 34.02
N CYS A 142 37.84 -20.31 33.46
CA CYS A 142 37.74 -20.06 32.03
C CYS A 142 38.55 -18.82 31.61
N VAL A 143 39.28 -18.94 30.50
CA VAL A 143 39.96 -17.84 29.81
C VAL A 143 39.38 -17.76 28.39
N TYR A 144 38.83 -16.61 28.02
CA TYR A 144 37.99 -16.47 26.83
C TYR A 144 38.77 -15.82 25.69
N VAL A 145 38.71 -16.41 24.49
CA VAL A 145 39.25 -15.81 23.26
C VAL A 145 38.17 -15.81 22.17
N PRO A 146 37.68 -14.65 21.71
CA PRO A 146 36.57 -14.61 20.76
C PRO A 146 36.99 -14.89 19.31
N LEU A 147 36.17 -15.65 18.59
CA LEU A 147 36.15 -15.63 17.13
C LEU A 147 35.54 -14.32 16.66
N GLN A 148 36.25 -13.64 15.76
CA GLN A 148 35.80 -12.40 15.16
C GLN A 148 34.92 -12.70 13.93
N PRO A 149 33.69 -12.15 13.86
CA PRO A 149 32.89 -12.23 12.65
C PRO A 149 33.53 -11.42 11.51
N PRO A 150 33.24 -11.77 10.25
CA PRO A 150 33.64 -10.97 9.10
C PRO A 150 33.04 -9.55 9.18
N LYS A 151 33.85 -8.52 8.86
CA LYS A 151 33.45 -7.11 8.95
C LYS A 151 32.21 -6.78 8.10
N GLU A 152 32.07 -7.43 6.94
CA GLU A 152 30.92 -7.22 6.06
C GLU A 152 29.71 -8.12 6.40
N GLY A 153 29.72 -8.81 7.55
CA GLY A 153 28.68 -9.75 7.96
C GLY A 153 27.30 -9.13 8.23
N SER A 154 27.22 -7.80 8.36
CA SER A 154 25.95 -7.04 8.42
C SER A 154 25.47 -6.56 7.05
N GLU A 155 26.27 -6.71 6.00
CA GLU A 155 26.00 -6.18 4.67
C GLU A 155 25.70 -7.29 3.66
N ARG A 156 26.48 -8.39 3.70
CA ARG A 156 26.40 -9.50 2.73
C ARG A 156 26.40 -10.86 3.43
N VAL A 157 25.92 -11.87 2.71
CA VAL A 157 26.09 -13.28 3.09
C VAL A 157 27.59 -13.62 3.12
N THR A 158 28.03 -14.24 4.21
CA THR A 158 29.43 -14.64 4.44
C THR A 158 29.52 -16.16 4.61
N LYS A 159 30.74 -16.71 4.62
CA LYS A 159 31.00 -18.11 4.98
C LYS A 159 31.43 -18.23 6.44
N ALA A 160 31.12 -19.35 7.08
CA ALA A 160 31.56 -19.61 8.46
C ALA A 160 33.10 -19.64 8.59
N SER A 161 33.83 -20.08 7.57
CA SER A 161 35.30 -19.99 7.47
C SER A 161 35.87 -18.57 7.47
N GLU A 162 35.06 -17.54 7.23
CA GLU A 162 35.45 -16.13 7.37
C GLU A 162 35.43 -15.66 8.83
N TRP A 163 34.84 -16.42 9.76
CA TRP A 163 35.03 -16.17 11.20
C TRP A 163 36.45 -16.58 11.59
N LYS A 164 37.21 -15.63 12.15
CA LYS A 164 38.64 -15.80 12.41
C LYS A 164 38.94 -15.84 13.90
N LEU A 165 39.78 -16.78 14.29
CA LEU A 165 40.44 -16.80 15.60
C LEU A 165 41.79 -16.08 15.48
N ASP A 166 42.05 -15.11 16.35
CA ASP A 166 43.37 -14.49 16.43
C ASP A 166 44.32 -15.39 17.22
N ILE A 167 45.20 -16.11 16.51
CA ILE A 167 46.19 -17.01 17.12
C ILE A 167 47.12 -16.27 18.08
N LYS A 168 47.41 -14.98 17.87
CA LYS A 168 48.23 -14.20 18.81
C LYS A 168 47.49 -13.93 20.11
N ALA A 169 46.18 -13.73 20.04
CA ALA A 169 45.35 -13.62 21.24
C ALA A 169 45.29 -14.94 22.01
N VAL A 170 45.27 -16.08 21.31
CA VAL A 170 45.39 -17.42 21.94
C VAL A 170 46.73 -17.56 22.64
N GLU A 171 47.85 -17.23 21.97
CA GLU A 171 49.18 -17.31 22.58
C GLU A 171 49.31 -16.38 23.81
N ALA A 172 48.76 -15.16 23.73
CA ALA A 172 48.75 -14.21 24.84
C ALA A 172 47.87 -14.64 26.03
N ALA A 173 46.87 -15.50 25.79
CA ALA A 173 46.01 -16.05 26.82
C ALA A 173 46.65 -17.23 27.58
N ILE A 174 47.73 -17.81 27.05
CA ILE A 174 48.45 -18.90 27.70
C ILE A 174 49.31 -18.36 28.84
N THR A 175 49.17 -18.98 30.01
CA THR A 175 49.97 -18.74 31.21
C THR A 175 50.51 -20.06 31.74
N ASP A 176 51.35 -20.00 32.78
CA ASP A 176 51.82 -21.19 33.48
C ASP A 176 50.70 -21.98 34.18
N LYS A 177 49.49 -21.40 34.28
CA LYS A 177 48.29 -22.07 34.82
C LYS A 177 47.43 -22.69 33.72
N THR A 178 47.71 -22.45 32.45
CA THR A 178 46.90 -22.98 31.36
C THR A 178 47.07 -24.49 31.27
N ARG A 179 45.99 -25.20 31.60
CA ARG A 179 45.97 -26.66 31.67
C ARG A 179 45.36 -27.30 30.44
N MET A 180 44.32 -26.67 29.88
CA MET A 180 43.58 -27.20 28.74
C MET A 180 43.13 -26.11 27.75
N ILE A 181 42.92 -26.48 26.49
CA ILE A 181 42.16 -25.69 25.51
C ILE A 181 40.95 -26.51 25.04
N VAL A 182 39.78 -25.88 24.94
CA VAL A 182 38.58 -26.47 24.33
C VAL A 182 38.46 -25.98 22.89
N LEU A 183 38.48 -26.92 21.95
CA LEU A 183 38.24 -26.67 20.53
C LEU A 183 36.90 -27.28 20.15
N ASN A 184 36.04 -26.55 19.44
CA ASN A 184 34.79 -27.10 18.90
C ASN A 184 34.75 -27.00 17.37
N SER A 185 34.73 -28.15 16.68
CA SER A 185 34.74 -28.22 15.21
C SER A 185 34.04 -29.49 14.70
N PRO A 186 33.00 -29.40 13.85
CA PRO A 186 32.29 -28.20 13.43
C PRO A 186 31.70 -27.39 14.61
N HIS A 187 31.84 -26.08 14.54
CA HIS A 187 31.59 -25.16 15.65
C HIS A 187 30.10 -24.84 15.85
N ASN A 188 29.60 -24.95 17.08
CA ASN A 188 28.29 -24.44 17.50
C ASN A 188 28.48 -23.08 18.19
N PRO A 189 27.83 -21.98 17.76
CA PRO A 189 26.73 -21.90 16.78
C PRO A 189 27.12 -21.50 15.35
N VAL A 190 28.37 -21.07 15.11
CA VAL A 190 28.83 -20.48 13.83
C VAL A 190 28.71 -21.44 12.62
N GLY A 191 28.79 -22.74 12.86
CA GLY A 191 28.92 -23.76 11.81
C GLY A 191 30.30 -23.79 11.16
N LYS A 192 31.32 -23.17 11.77
CA LYS A 192 32.69 -23.13 11.25
C LYS A 192 33.33 -24.52 11.34
N VAL A 193 33.90 -24.98 10.24
CA VAL A 193 34.86 -26.08 10.24
C VAL A 193 36.25 -25.46 10.24
N PHE A 194 37.02 -25.69 11.31
CA PHE A 194 38.38 -25.16 11.41
C PHE A 194 39.26 -25.78 10.33
N SER A 195 40.02 -24.93 9.64
CA SER A 195 40.96 -25.36 8.61
C SER A 195 42.15 -26.10 9.23
N ARG A 196 42.83 -26.90 8.41
CA ARG A 196 44.05 -27.62 8.84
C ARG A 196 45.09 -26.64 9.39
N GLU A 197 45.22 -25.47 8.78
CA GLU A 197 46.19 -24.44 9.16
C GLU A 197 45.85 -23.81 10.51
N GLU A 198 44.58 -23.48 10.75
CA GLU A 198 44.12 -22.97 12.06
C GLU A 198 44.32 -24.01 13.17
N LEU A 199 43.98 -25.28 12.88
CA LEU A 199 44.16 -26.36 13.84
C LEU A 199 45.65 -26.62 14.13
N GLN A 200 46.51 -26.57 13.11
CA GLN A 200 47.96 -26.71 13.29
C GLN A 200 48.51 -25.61 14.17
N ALA A 201 48.12 -24.35 13.96
CA ALA A 201 48.57 -23.23 14.77
C ALA A 201 48.17 -23.39 16.26
N ILE A 202 46.95 -23.84 16.54
CA ILE A 202 46.50 -24.15 17.91
C ILE A 202 47.30 -25.34 18.48
N GLY A 203 47.47 -26.40 17.69
CA GLY A 203 48.20 -27.60 18.09
C GLY A 203 49.67 -27.32 18.42
N ASP A 204 50.34 -26.48 17.63
CA ASP A 204 51.74 -26.08 17.85
C ASP A 204 51.90 -25.32 19.17
N LEU A 205 50.96 -24.42 19.52
CA LEU A 205 50.94 -23.75 20.82
C LEU A 205 50.75 -24.76 21.96
N CYS A 206 49.83 -25.71 21.81
CA CYS A 206 49.59 -26.73 22.83
C CYS A 206 50.80 -27.66 23.03
N VAL A 207 51.50 -28.03 21.95
CA VAL A 207 52.75 -28.80 22.04
C VAL A 207 53.85 -27.99 22.72
N LYS A 208 54.03 -26.72 22.33
CA LYS A 208 55.04 -25.80 22.90
C LYS A 208 54.85 -25.63 24.42
N HIS A 209 53.61 -25.55 24.89
CA HIS A 209 53.27 -25.27 26.28
C HIS A 209 52.79 -26.51 27.07
N ASN A 210 52.80 -27.70 26.45
CA ASN A 210 52.34 -28.97 27.04
C ASN A 210 50.90 -28.90 27.59
N ILE A 211 49.98 -28.35 26.79
CA ILE A 211 48.57 -28.13 27.13
C ILE A 211 47.70 -29.24 26.52
N ILE A 212 46.74 -29.76 27.28
CA ILE A 212 45.80 -30.77 26.80
C ILE A 212 44.76 -30.13 25.89
N ILE A 213 44.46 -30.76 24.76
CA ILE A 213 43.42 -30.31 23.83
C ILE A 213 42.18 -31.17 24.03
N LEU A 214 41.07 -30.56 24.43
CA LEU A 214 39.75 -31.18 24.40
C LEU A 214 39.05 -30.78 23.10
N SER A 215 39.07 -31.68 22.11
CA SER A 215 38.46 -31.46 20.80
C SER A 215 37.01 -31.96 20.81
N ASP A 216 36.06 -31.04 21.01
CA ASP A 216 34.62 -31.30 20.87
C ASP A 216 34.25 -31.40 19.38
N GLU A 217 34.14 -32.64 18.91
CA GLU A 217 33.86 -33.00 17.52
C GLU A 217 32.50 -33.73 17.40
N VAL A 218 31.49 -33.36 18.21
CA VAL A 218 30.16 -34.02 18.16
C VAL A 218 29.43 -33.90 16.82
N TYR A 219 29.90 -33.04 15.93
CA TYR A 219 29.39 -32.87 14.57
C TYR A 219 30.34 -33.43 13.49
N ASP A 220 31.29 -34.31 13.84
CA ASP A 220 32.33 -34.82 12.93
C ASP A 220 31.84 -35.61 11.71
N ARG A 221 30.54 -35.94 11.66
CA ARG A 221 29.87 -36.57 10.52
C ARG A 221 28.97 -35.62 9.73
N LEU A 222 28.75 -34.39 10.24
CA LEU A 222 27.86 -33.40 9.65
C LEU A 222 28.64 -32.16 9.20
N TYR A 223 29.43 -32.34 8.13
CA TYR A 223 30.21 -31.28 7.50
C TYR A 223 29.90 -31.19 6.01
N TYR A 224 30.04 -29.99 5.44
CA TYR A 224 29.78 -29.67 4.05
C TYR A 224 31.06 -29.31 3.27
N VAL A 225 32.18 -29.21 3.98
CA VAL A 225 33.53 -28.95 3.48
C VAL A 225 34.49 -30.00 4.06
N PRO A 226 35.71 -30.18 3.50
CA PRO A 226 36.67 -31.12 4.07
C PRO A 226 36.92 -30.89 5.57
N PHE A 227 36.81 -31.96 6.36
CA PHE A 227 36.92 -31.93 7.82
C PHE A 227 38.27 -32.50 8.28
N THR A 228 38.98 -31.76 9.13
CA THR A 228 40.27 -32.18 9.72
C THR A 228 40.08 -32.41 11.22
N ARG A 229 40.56 -33.54 11.73
CA ARG A 229 40.56 -33.88 13.16
C ARG A 229 41.82 -33.36 13.83
N MET A 230 41.70 -32.76 15.00
CA MET A 230 42.86 -32.20 15.71
C MET A 230 43.92 -33.27 16.00
N ALA A 231 43.50 -34.44 16.46
CA ALA A 231 44.38 -35.55 16.82
C ALA A 231 45.17 -36.17 15.66
N THR A 232 44.91 -35.79 14.40
CA THR A 232 45.56 -36.37 13.21
C THR A 232 46.62 -35.47 12.59
N LEU A 233 46.88 -34.30 13.17
CA LEU A 233 47.82 -33.31 12.60
C LEU A 233 49.27 -33.74 12.73
N SER A 234 49.67 -34.20 13.91
CA SER A 234 50.99 -34.77 14.20
C SER A 234 50.95 -35.73 15.38
N PRO A 235 51.94 -36.63 15.52
CA PRO A 235 52.06 -37.50 16.70
C PRO A 235 52.16 -36.74 18.04
N GLU A 236 52.78 -35.55 18.05
CA GLU A 236 52.93 -34.72 19.24
C GLU A 236 51.57 -34.14 19.69
N ILE A 237 50.78 -33.64 18.73
CA ILE A 237 49.42 -33.13 18.98
C ILE A 237 48.50 -34.29 19.42
N ALA A 238 48.60 -35.45 18.76
CA ALA A 238 47.80 -36.63 19.10
C ALA A 238 48.01 -37.08 20.56
N LYS A 239 49.24 -36.95 21.09
CA LYS A 239 49.56 -37.28 22.49
C LYS A 239 48.88 -36.36 23.50
N LEU A 240 48.48 -35.16 23.09
CA LEU A 240 47.84 -34.16 23.97
C LEU A 240 46.31 -34.06 23.75
N THR A 241 45.74 -34.81 22.80
CA THR A 241 44.35 -34.59 22.38
C THR A 241 43.39 -35.65 22.93
N LEU A 242 42.27 -35.18 23.48
CA LEU A 242 41.07 -35.94 23.78
C LEU A 242 39.96 -35.51 22.80
N THR A 243 39.54 -36.40 21.91
CA THR A 243 38.46 -36.15 20.94
C THR A 243 37.12 -36.63 21.51
N VAL A 244 36.13 -35.75 21.53
CA VAL A 244 34.78 -36.01 22.07
C VAL A 244 33.81 -36.29 20.92
N GLY A 245 32.95 -37.29 21.06
CA GLY A 245 31.87 -37.59 20.11
C GLY A 245 30.52 -37.85 20.79
N SER A 246 29.44 -37.83 19.99
CA SER A 246 28.07 -37.99 20.50
C SER A 246 27.19 -38.85 19.59
N GLY A 247 26.65 -39.94 20.16
CA GLY A 247 25.65 -40.77 19.47
C GLY A 247 24.36 -40.00 19.24
N GLY A 248 23.99 -39.13 20.17
CA GLY A 248 22.79 -38.29 20.05
C GLY A 248 22.84 -37.28 18.91
N LYS A 249 24.04 -36.82 18.52
CA LYS A 249 24.22 -35.94 17.35
C LYS A 249 24.36 -36.73 16.06
N ASN A 250 25.08 -37.85 16.09
CA ASN A 250 25.27 -38.70 14.92
C ASN A 250 23.99 -39.42 14.46
N PHE A 251 23.14 -39.88 15.39
CA PHE A 251 21.96 -40.70 15.07
C PHE A 251 20.63 -40.06 15.47
N TYR A 252 20.59 -38.74 15.54
CA TYR A 252 19.38 -37.94 15.80
C TYR A 252 18.64 -38.25 17.12
N CYS A 253 19.33 -38.88 18.07
CA CYS A 253 18.77 -39.36 19.33
C CYS A 253 19.31 -38.60 20.54
N THR A 254 19.24 -37.26 20.52
CA THR A 254 19.84 -36.39 21.57
C THR A 254 19.42 -36.73 23.01
N GLY A 255 18.23 -37.30 23.20
CA GLY A 255 17.72 -37.79 24.48
C GLY A 255 18.36 -39.10 24.99
N TRP A 256 19.12 -39.83 24.17
CA TRP A 256 19.73 -41.11 24.58
C TRP A 256 20.95 -40.96 25.48
N ARG A 257 21.57 -39.78 25.46
CA ARG A 257 22.72 -39.45 26.32
C ARG A 257 23.85 -40.50 26.24
N VAL A 258 24.26 -40.87 25.02
CA VAL A 258 25.44 -41.71 24.76
C VAL A 258 26.52 -40.86 24.07
N GLY A 259 27.71 -40.83 24.65
CA GLY A 259 28.88 -40.12 24.13
C GLY A 259 30.16 -40.92 24.38
N TRP A 260 31.28 -40.42 23.88
CA TRP A 260 32.58 -41.07 24.05
C TRP A 260 33.72 -40.06 23.98
N LEU A 261 34.86 -40.47 24.53
CA LEU A 261 36.13 -39.82 24.30
C LEU A 261 37.11 -40.82 23.70
N ILE A 262 37.91 -40.34 22.75
CA ILE A 262 39.03 -41.04 22.13
C ILE A 262 40.29 -40.28 22.47
N GLY A 263 41.33 -40.97 22.92
CA GLY A 263 42.61 -40.33 23.20
C GLY A 263 43.68 -41.34 23.62
N PRO A 264 44.92 -40.89 23.80
CA PRO A 264 46.00 -41.78 24.21
C PRO A 264 45.77 -42.30 25.63
N GLU A 265 46.26 -43.51 25.89
CA GLU A 265 46.04 -44.23 27.16
C GLU A 265 46.36 -43.40 28.40
N HIS A 266 47.46 -42.64 28.35
CA HIS A 266 47.90 -41.82 29.48
C HIS A 266 46.96 -40.66 29.82
N LEU A 267 46.06 -40.28 28.91
CA LEU A 267 45.01 -39.29 29.18
C LEU A 267 43.67 -39.97 29.46
N ILE A 268 43.22 -40.88 28.60
CA ILE A 268 41.86 -41.43 28.65
C ILE A 268 41.59 -42.21 29.94
N LYS A 269 42.62 -42.82 30.56
CA LYS A 269 42.47 -43.53 31.84
C LYS A 269 41.94 -42.63 32.96
N TYR A 270 42.28 -41.34 32.95
CA TYR A 270 41.82 -40.37 33.96
C TYR A 270 40.39 -39.91 33.67
N VAL A 271 40.03 -39.77 32.38
CA VAL A 271 38.63 -39.57 31.96
C VAL A 271 37.77 -40.74 32.42
N SER A 272 38.21 -41.99 32.20
CA SER A 272 37.48 -43.18 32.67
C SER A 272 37.33 -43.20 34.19
N ALA A 273 38.39 -42.81 34.92
CA ALA A 273 38.37 -42.77 36.38
C ALA A 273 37.36 -41.76 36.91
N ALA A 274 37.32 -40.55 36.33
CA ALA A 274 36.33 -39.53 36.64
C ALA A 274 34.90 -40.00 36.31
N HIS A 275 34.66 -40.52 35.11
CA HIS A 275 33.34 -41.03 34.70
C HIS A 275 32.80 -42.08 35.67
N THR A 276 33.67 -43.00 36.11
CA THR A 276 33.31 -44.04 37.08
C THR A 276 32.84 -43.47 38.43
N ARG A 277 33.25 -42.24 38.79
CA ARG A 277 32.84 -41.56 40.03
C ARG A 277 31.65 -40.61 39.83
N ILE A 278 31.43 -40.14 38.62
CA ILE A 278 30.31 -39.25 38.29
C ILE A 278 29.04 -40.07 38.00
N CYS A 279 29.12 -41.03 37.07
CA CYS A 279 27.98 -41.83 36.63
C CYS A 279 28.11 -43.33 36.92
N PHE A 280 29.31 -43.81 37.26
CA PHE A 280 29.67 -45.24 37.34
C PHE A 280 29.61 -45.98 36.00
N SER A 281 28.46 -45.98 35.32
CA SER A 281 28.29 -46.56 33.98
C SER A 281 27.18 -45.83 33.21
N SER A 282 27.27 -45.81 31.89
CA SER A 282 26.26 -45.20 31.00
C SER A 282 25.12 -46.16 30.64
N VAL A 283 24.01 -45.66 30.07
CA VAL A 283 22.78 -46.43 29.79
C VAL A 283 23.01 -47.60 28.82
N SER A 284 22.98 -48.84 29.34
CA SER A 284 23.34 -50.07 28.62
C SER A 284 22.59 -50.34 27.31
N PRO A 285 21.25 -50.31 27.23
CA PRO A 285 20.56 -50.68 25.99
C PRO A 285 20.81 -49.64 24.88
N LEU A 286 21.03 -48.38 25.25
CA LEU A 286 21.30 -47.30 24.30
C LEU A 286 22.75 -47.32 23.82
N GLN A 287 23.70 -47.78 24.65
CA GLN A 287 25.05 -48.08 24.20
C GLN A 287 25.06 -49.20 23.16
N GLU A 288 24.30 -50.26 23.40
CA GLU A 288 24.16 -51.38 22.48
C GLU A 288 23.53 -50.95 21.14
N ALA A 289 22.46 -50.15 21.20
CA ALA A 289 21.83 -49.58 20.00
C ALA A 289 22.76 -48.66 19.22
N THR A 290 23.57 -47.84 19.92
CA THR A 290 24.57 -46.97 19.29
C THR A 290 25.67 -47.79 18.61
N ALA A 291 26.06 -48.93 19.18
CA ALA A 291 27.05 -49.83 18.58
C ALA A 291 26.56 -50.38 17.24
N ILE A 292 25.33 -50.90 17.22
CA ILE A 292 24.65 -51.36 16.00
C ILE A 292 24.49 -50.19 15.02
N GLY A 293 24.20 -48.98 15.51
CA GLY A 293 24.15 -47.77 14.70
C GLY A 293 25.43 -47.55 13.90
N PHE A 294 26.60 -47.67 14.53
CA PHE A 294 27.89 -47.56 13.83
C PHE A 294 28.16 -48.74 12.88
N GLU A 295 27.81 -49.96 13.28
CA GLU A 295 28.02 -51.18 12.48
C GLU A 295 27.17 -51.21 11.19
N GLU A 296 25.99 -50.59 11.21
CA GLU A 296 25.02 -50.64 10.11
C GLU A 296 24.95 -49.35 9.28
N ALA A 297 25.44 -48.21 9.79
CA ALA A 297 25.30 -46.91 9.13
C ALA A 297 25.80 -46.88 7.68
N ASP A 298 26.97 -47.46 7.41
CA ASP A 298 27.55 -47.51 6.06
C ASP A 298 26.71 -48.36 5.10
N LYS A 299 26.16 -49.49 5.59
CA LYS A 299 25.30 -50.39 4.80
C LYS A 299 23.99 -49.71 4.38
N HIS A 300 23.50 -48.79 5.21
CA HIS A 300 22.33 -47.99 4.94
C HIS A 300 22.64 -46.68 4.18
N GLY A 301 23.89 -46.38 3.85
CA GLY A 301 24.28 -45.11 3.22
C GLY A 301 24.00 -43.87 4.09
N PHE A 302 23.84 -44.06 5.40
CA PHE A 302 23.26 -43.08 6.32
C PHE A 302 24.07 -41.78 6.41
N TRP A 303 25.40 -41.86 6.38
CA TRP A 303 26.26 -40.67 6.52
C TRP A 303 26.13 -39.71 5.34
N ASP A 304 26.05 -40.24 4.12
CA ASP A 304 25.92 -39.42 2.91
C ASP A 304 24.50 -38.84 2.79
N GLU A 305 23.48 -39.63 3.14
CA GLU A 305 22.10 -39.16 3.21
C GLU A 305 21.93 -38.03 4.23
N THR A 306 22.46 -38.20 5.44
CA THR A 306 22.43 -37.18 6.51
C THR A 306 23.04 -35.85 6.08
N LYS A 307 24.23 -35.88 5.45
CA LYS A 307 24.88 -34.66 4.93
C LYS A 307 24.04 -34.00 3.84
N LYS A 308 23.50 -34.79 2.91
CA LYS A 308 22.66 -34.30 1.81
C LYS A 308 21.36 -33.67 2.34
N GLU A 309 20.66 -34.37 3.23
CA GLU A 309 19.42 -33.94 3.84
C GLU A 309 19.60 -32.61 4.59
N MET A 310 20.57 -32.55 5.50
CA MET A 310 20.75 -31.37 6.34
C MET A 310 21.26 -30.16 5.53
N LYS A 311 22.11 -30.38 4.54
CA LYS A 311 22.52 -29.32 3.60
C LYS A 311 21.31 -28.80 2.82
N GLY A 312 20.43 -29.68 2.34
CA GLY A 312 19.19 -29.31 1.68
C GLY A 312 18.26 -28.48 2.58
N LYS A 313 18.09 -28.87 3.85
CA LYS A 313 17.32 -28.10 4.85
C LYS A 313 17.94 -26.73 5.13
N MET A 314 19.27 -26.65 5.18
CA MET A 314 20.01 -25.41 5.33
C MET A 314 19.78 -24.46 4.15
N GLU A 315 19.89 -24.97 2.93
CA GLU A 315 19.62 -24.22 1.70
C GLU A 315 18.16 -23.75 1.65
N LEU A 316 17.20 -24.66 1.90
CA LEU A 316 15.76 -24.37 1.94
C LEU A 316 15.41 -23.25 2.91
N PHE A 317 15.93 -23.31 4.13
CA PHE A 317 15.65 -22.31 5.15
C PHE A 317 16.32 -20.98 4.82
N ASN A 318 17.51 -20.98 4.23
CA ASN A 318 18.25 -19.75 3.92
C ASN A 318 17.61 -18.90 2.81
N GLU A 319 16.74 -19.47 1.98
CA GLU A 319 15.96 -18.74 0.97
C GLU A 319 15.19 -17.55 1.55
N ILE A 320 14.68 -17.63 2.79
CA ILE A 320 13.95 -16.51 3.41
C ILE A 320 14.87 -15.34 3.74
N TRP A 321 16.11 -15.60 4.13
CA TRP A 321 17.05 -14.53 4.46
C TRP A 321 17.46 -13.77 3.20
N ASP A 322 17.66 -14.51 2.10
CA ASP A 322 17.86 -13.92 0.77
C ASP A 322 16.62 -13.11 0.34
N GLU A 323 15.40 -13.63 0.56
CA GLU A 323 14.13 -12.94 0.26
C GLU A 323 13.92 -11.65 1.08
N LEU A 324 14.38 -11.63 2.33
CA LEU A 324 14.30 -10.50 3.26
C LEU A 324 15.46 -9.51 3.10
N GLY A 325 16.53 -9.86 2.36
CA GLY A 325 17.75 -9.05 2.28
C GLY A 325 18.56 -9.00 3.58
N LEU A 326 18.41 -10.02 4.42
CA LEU A 326 19.10 -10.16 5.71
C LEU A 326 20.33 -11.07 5.54
N PRO A 327 21.54 -10.57 5.85
CA PRO A 327 22.75 -11.38 5.78
C PRO A 327 22.78 -12.54 6.77
N TYR A 328 23.46 -13.62 6.40
CA TYR A 328 23.70 -14.76 7.26
C TYR A 328 25.09 -15.37 6.97
N SER A 329 25.59 -16.15 7.93
CA SER A 329 26.84 -16.89 7.81
C SER A 329 26.54 -18.32 7.35
N LYS A 330 26.86 -18.63 6.09
CA LYS A 330 26.72 -19.97 5.51
C LYS A 330 27.58 -20.97 6.31
N PRO A 331 26.96 -21.95 6.99
CA PRO A 331 27.70 -22.89 7.81
C PRO A 331 28.50 -23.87 6.93
N ASP A 332 29.71 -24.19 7.37
CA ASP A 332 30.57 -25.20 6.77
C ASP A 332 30.27 -26.61 7.33
N GLY A 333 29.52 -26.70 8.43
CA GLY A 333 29.02 -27.93 9.04
C GLY A 333 27.97 -27.67 10.12
N GLY A 334 27.40 -28.73 10.66
CA GLY A 334 26.32 -28.67 11.65
C GLY A 334 24.96 -28.28 11.04
N TYR A 335 23.99 -28.02 11.91
CA TYR A 335 22.61 -27.66 11.53
C TYR A 335 22.18 -26.30 12.09
N PHE A 336 23.13 -25.46 12.49
CA PHE A 336 22.87 -24.10 12.94
C PHE A 336 23.27 -23.10 11.87
N VAL A 337 22.52 -22.00 11.79
CA VAL A 337 22.87 -20.82 10.99
C VAL A 337 22.79 -19.58 11.86
N LEU A 338 23.78 -18.70 11.72
CA LEU A 338 23.77 -17.36 12.31
C LEU A 338 23.30 -16.34 11.28
N VAL A 339 22.27 -15.58 11.62
CA VAL A 339 21.67 -14.54 10.77
C VAL A 339 21.91 -13.18 11.42
N ASN A 340 22.39 -12.20 10.65
CA ASN A 340 22.57 -10.85 11.12
C ASN A 340 21.27 -10.04 10.95
N LEU A 341 20.71 -9.61 12.07
CA LEU A 341 19.45 -8.88 12.20
C LEU A 341 19.66 -7.39 12.55
N SER A 342 20.84 -6.82 12.29
CA SER A 342 21.10 -5.38 12.46
C SER A 342 20.09 -4.50 11.70
N LYS A 343 19.64 -4.96 10.52
CA LYS A 343 18.64 -4.26 9.68
C LYS A 343 17.20 -4.34 10.22
N VAL A 344 16.92 -5.21 11.20
CA VAL A 344 15.60 -5.34 11.82
C VAL A 344 15.46 -4.29 12.92
N GLN A 345 14.51 -3.36 12.77
CA GLN A 345 14.27 -2.34 13.78
C GLN A 345 13.21 -2.82 14.77
N LEU A 346 13.54 -2.81 16.06
CA LEU A 346 12.56 -2.98 17.12
C LEU A 346 11.71 -1.71 17.24
N PRO A 347 10.39 -1.82 17.48
CA PRO A 347 9.56 -0.65 17.76
C PRO A 347 10.08 0.12 18.98
N GLU A 348 10.12 1.44 18.86
CA GLU A 348 10.50 2.31 19.97
C GLU A 348 9.52 2.14 21.15
N GLY A 349 10.06 1.96 22.36
CA GLY A 349 9.23 1.74 23.56
C GLY A 349 8.56 0.36 23.63
N TYR A 350 9.02 -0.65 22.86
CA TYR A 350 8.55 -2.02 23.01
C TYR A 350 8.76 -2.52 24.45
N ASP A 351 7.73 -3.10 25.03
CA ASP A 351 7.70 -3.50 26.44
C ASP A 351 8.35 -4.87 26.61
N PHE A 352 9.54 -4.88 27.20
CA PHE A 352 10.27 -6.09 27.53
C PHE A 352 10.17 -6.35 29.04
N PRO A 353 9.98 -7.62 29.45
CA PRO A 353 10.08 -7.96 30.86
C PRO A 353 11.41 -7.49 31.46
N PRO A 354 11.47 -7.12 32.76
CA PRO A 354 12.69 -6.61 33.37
C PRO A 354 13.94 -7.50 33.19
N HIS A 355 13.75 -8.82 33.17
CA HIS A 355 14.84 -9.78 32.99
C HIS A 355 15.38 -9.83 31.54
N VAL A 356 14.61 -9.35 30.55
CA VAL A 356 15.00 -9.20 29.13
C VAL A 356 15.46 -7.78 28.81
N ALA A 357 14.83 -6.77 29.41
CA ALA A 357 15.14 -5.34 29.15
C ALA A 357 16.62 -5.00 29.40
N ASN A 358 17.23 -5.67 30.38
CA ASN A 358 18.65 -5.54 30.77
C ASN A 358 19.58 -6.54 30.05
N ARG A 359 19.11 -7.20 28.99
CA ARG A 359 19.93 -8.08 28.13
C ARG A 359 20.41 -7.33 26.89
N PRO A 360 21.45 -7.86 26.19
CA PRO A 360 21.86 -7.35 24.88
C PRO A 360 20.74 -7.38 23.82
N ARG A 361 20.99 -6.73 22.68
CA ARG A 361 19.98 -6.48 21.64
C ARG A 361 19.35 -7.76 21.07
N ASP A 362 20.13 -8.80 20.86
CA ASP A 362 19.67 -10.11 20.37
C ASP A 362 18.63 -10.76 21.29
N PHE A 363 18.75 -10.66 22.62
CA PHE A 363 17.71 -11.14 23.55
C PHE A 363 16.38 -10.42 23.36
N LYS A 364 16.42 -9.11 23.15
CA LYS A 364 15.24 -8.29 22.88
C LYS A 364 14.61 -8.66 21.53
N LEU A 365 15.43 -8.85 20.50
CA LEU A 365 14.98 -9.35 19.20
C LEU A 365 14.36 -10.73 19.30
N CYS A 366 14.99 -11.67 20.01
CA CYS A 366 14.45 -13.01 20.20
C CYS A 366 13.07 -12.95 20.88
N TRP A 367 12.96 -12.19 21.97
CA TRP A 367 11.68 -11.99 22.65
C TRP A 367 10.62 -11.41 21.71
N PHE A 368 10.96 -10.35 20.97
CA PHE A 368 10.08 -9.73 19.98
C PHE A 368 9.63 -10.72 18.91
N MET A 369 10.55 -11.51 18.34
CA MET A 369 10.22 -12.51 17.32
C MET A 369 9.30 -13.62 17.85
N ILE A 370 9.48 -14.04 19.10
CA ILE A 370 8.60 -15.03 19.73
C ILE A 370 7.19 -14.45 19.90
N LYS A 371 7.07 -13.22 20.40
CA LYS A 371 5.77 -12.59 20.67
C LYS A 371 5.05 -12.15 19.39
N GLU A 372 5.77 -11.53 18.47
CA GLU A 372 5.17 -10.94 17.28
C GLU A 372 5.08 -11.90 16.10
N LEU A 373 6.04 -12.81 15.92
CA LEU A 373 6.08 -13.72 14.77
C LEU A 373 5.78 -15.17 15.16
N GLY A 374 5.84 -15.52 16.45
CA GLY A 374 5.75 -16.91 16.89
C GLY A 374 6.98 -17.73 16.46
N ILE A 375 8.16 -17.10 16.37
CA ILE A 375 9.42 -17.77 16.03
C ILE A 375 10.37 -17.71 17.22
N ALA A 376 10.75 -18.87 17.75
CA ALA A 376 11.82 -18.95 18.74
C ALA A 376 13.17 -19.25 18.07
N ALA A 377 14.15 -18.43 18.39
CA ALA A 377 15.55 -18.54 18.00
C ALA A 377 16.44 -18.37 19.24
N ILE A 378 17.76 -18.47 19.12
CA ILE A 378 18.65 -18.29 20.28
C ILE A 378 19.58 -17.08 20.10
N PRO A 379 19.58 -16.14 21.06
CA PRO A 379 20.54 -15.04 21.11
C PRO A 379 21.96 -15.56 21.38
N PRO A 380 22.92 -15.36 20.46
CA PRO A 380 24.27 -15.88 20.59
C PRO A 380 25.10 -15.18 21.67
N THR A 381 24.68 -14.01 22.18
CA THR A 381 25.39 -13.36 23.31
C THR A 381 25.37 -14.17 24.60
N GLU A 382 24.48 -15.17 24.75
CA GLU A 382 24.56 -16.15 25.84
C GLU A 382 25.87 -16.96 25.81
N PHE A 383 26.43 -17.13 24.61
CA PHE A 383 27.66 -17.88 24.37
C PHE A 383 28.91 -17.00 24.43
N PHE A 384 28.77 -15.78 24.92
CA PHE A 384 29.84 -14.81 25.13
C PHE A 384 29.82 -14.31 26.58
N THR A 385 30.95 -13.82 27.03
CA THR A 385 31.07 -12.95 28.20
C THR A 385 30.37 -11.61 27.96
N ASP A 386 29.89 -10.97 29.02
CA ASP A 386 29.26 -9.65 28.94
C ASP A 386 30.15 -8.59 28.25
N ALA A 387 31.48 -8.69 28.44
CA ALA A 387 32.46 -7.79 27.81
C ALA A 387 32.50 -7.93 26.28
N ASN A 388 32.30 -9.14 25.77
CA ASN A 388 32.42 -9.46 24.35
C ASN A 388 31.05 -9.61 23.64
N ALA A 389 29.94 -9.48 24.37
CA ALA A 389 28.58 -9.61 23.83
C ALA A 389 28.32 -8.68 22.62
N HIS A 390 28.89 -7.47 22.62
CA HIS A 390 28.77 -6.50 21.54
C HIS A 390 29.24 -7.03 20.16
N ILE A 391 30.07 -8.08 20.12
CA ILE A 391 30.56 -8.69 18.88
C ILE A 391 29.42 -9.36 18.11
N VAL A 392 28.43 -9.91 18.82
CA VAL A 392 27.36 -10.74 18.23
C VAL A 392 25.94 -10.30 18.58
N GLU A 393 25.74 -9.15 19.22
CA GLU A 393 24.41 -8.67 19.65
C GLU A 393 23.43 -8.38 18.51
N ASP A 394 23.93 -8.32 17.27
CA ASP A 394 23.14 -8.23 16.04
C ASP A 394 22.88 -9.57 15.37
N TRP A 395 23.44 -10.66 15.87
CA TRP A 395 23.29 -12.00 15.29
C TRP A 395 22.22 -12.81 16.02
N MET A 396 21.66 -13.80 15.33
CA MET A 396 20.66 -14.70 15.88
C MET A 396 20.89 -16.12 15.37
N ARG A 397 20.82 -17.11 16.25
CA ARG A 397 21.02 -18.53 15.90
C ARG A 397 19.69 -19.23 15.62
N PHE A 398 19.61 -19.91 14.48
CA PHE A 398 18.50 -20.79 14.10
C PHE A 398 19.00 -22.23 13.87
N ALA A 399 18.17 -23.21 14.21
CA ALA A 399 18.41 -24.63 14.04
C ALA A 399 17.50 -25.21 12.96
N VAL A 400 18.08 -25.75 11.87
CA VAL A 400 17.31 -26.26 10.72
C VAL A 400 17.00 -27.74 10.78
N CYS A 401 17.39 -28.43 11.86
CA CYS A 401 17.14 -29.85 12.08
C CYS A 401 15.67 -30.15 12.44
N LYS A 402 14.74 -29.69 11.59
CA LYS A 402 13.28 -29.83 11.69
C LYS A 402 12.72 -30.41 10.40
N ASP A 403 11.45 -30.82 10.43
CA ASP A 403 10.72 -31.19 9.21
C ASP A 403 10.59 -30.00 8.26
N ASP A 404 10.57 -30.27 6.96
CA ASP A 404 10.51 -29.22 5.94
C ASP A 404 9.26 -28.35 6.08
N ALA A 405 8.13 -28.95 6.49
CA ALA A 405 6.90 -28.22 6.77
C ALA A 405 7.05 -27.19 7.92
N VAL A 406 7.88 -27.50 8.93
CA VAL A 406 8.18 -26.57 10.04
C VAL A 406 9.08 -25.44 9.56
N LEU A 407 10.04 -25.74 8.68
CA LEU A 407 10.89 -24.72 8.06
C LEU A 407 10.07 -23.79 7.16
N GLU A 408 9.12 -24.31 6.38
CA GLU A 408 8.22 -23.49 5.55
C GLU A 408 7.27 -22.62 6.39
N ASP A 409 6.66 -23.14 7.46
CA ASP A 409 5.87 -22.31 8.39
C ASP A 409 6.73 -21.20 9.02
N ALA A 410 8.00 -21.52 9.34
CA ALA A 410 8.92 -20.50 9.83
C ALA A 410 9.22 -19.43 8.77
N LYS A 411 9.45 -19.81 7.51
CA LYS A 411 9.67 -18.86 6.39
C LYS A 411 8.46 -17.94 6.23
N ASP A 412 7.24 -18.48 6.24
CA ASP A 412 6.00 -17.71 6.14
C ASP A 412 5.85 -16.67 7.24
N ARG A 413 6.14 -17.03 8.50
CA ARG A 413 6.07 -16.11 9.64
C ARG A 413 7.15 -15.04 9.59
N LEU A 414 8.37 -15.41 9.17
CA LEU A 414 9.49 -14.48 9.02
C LEU A 414 9.25 -13.41 7.94
N ARG A 415 8.37 -13.66 6.96
CA ARG A 415 7.90 -12.62 6.03
C ARG A 415 7.19 -11.46 6.74
N GLY A 416 6.70 -11.67 7.96
CA GLY A 416 6.19 -10.62 8.84
C GLY A 416 7.23 -9.55 9.23
N LEU A 417 8.53 -9.82 9.03
CA LEU A 417 9.59 -8.80 9.15
C LEU A 417 9.55 -7.77 8.01
N LYS A 418 8.86 -8.04 6.90
CA LYS A 418 8.67 -7.06 5.82
C LYS A 418 7.55 -6.09 6.17
N ASN A 419 7.91 -4.82 6.33
CA ASN A 419 6.94 -3.72 6.30
C ASN A 419 6.47 -3.47 4.85
N VAL A 420 5.60 -4.32 4.29
CA VAL A 420 4.91 -3.98 3.05
C VAL A 420 3.51 -3.49 3.36
N ARG A 421 3.29 -2.18 3.19
CA ARG A 421 1.94 -1.62 3.09
C ARG A 421 1.37 -1.99 1.71
N LEU A 422 1.10 -3.28 1.49
CA LEU A 422 0.74 -3.84 0.19
C LEU A 422 -0.48 -3.16 -0.43
N HIS A 423 -1.41 -2.70 0.42
CA HIS A 423 -2.57 -1.92 0.03
C HIS A 423 -2.20 -0.57 -0.63
N ILE A 424 -1.14 0.11 -0.17
CA ILE A 424 -0.61 1.32 -0.81
C ILE A 424 -0.05 0.96 -2.19
N ALA A 425 0.76 -0.10 -2.28
CA ALA A 425 1.32 -0.54 -3.56
C ALA A 425 0.21 -0.91 -4.58
N SER A 426 -0.85 -1.58 -4.14
CA SER A 426 -2.03 -1.89 -4.98
C SER A 426 -2.75 -0.63 -5.47
N TYR A 427 -2.96 0.37 -4.59
CA TYR A 427 -3.59 1.64 -4.97
C TYR A 427 -2.76 2.43 -5.99
N TYR A 428 -1.45 2.56 -5.80
CA TYR A 428 -0.60 3.29 -6.76
C TYR A 428 -0.45 2.53 -8.08
N SER A 429 -0.47 1.20 -8.07
CA SER A 429 -0.49 0.37 -9.29
C SER A 429 -1.79 0.57 -10.08
N ALA A 430 -2.94 0.59 -9.38
CA ALA A 430 -4.25 0.90 -9.94
C ALA A 430 -4.27 2.28 -10.63
N LEU A 431 -3.83 3.30 -9.90
CA LEU A 431 -3.81 4.68 -10.38
C LEU A 431 -2.92 4.81 -11.62
N SER A 432 -1.76 4.15 -11.62
CA SER A 432 -0.83 4.14 -12.75
C SER A 432 -1.41 3.44 -13.98
N PHE A 433 -2.12 2.32 -13.80
CA PHE A 433 -2.77 1.60 -14.90
C PHE A 433 -3.91 2.41 -15.54
N ILE A 434 -4.77 3.02 -14.72
CA ILE A 434 -5.84 3.91 -15.19
C ILE A 434 -5.23 5.10 -15.96
N LEU A 435 -4.19 5.72 -15.42
CA LEU A 435 -3.49 6.83 -16.07
C LEU A 435 -2.90 6.40 -17.43
N LEU A 436 -2.27 5.22 -17.50
CA LEU A 436 -1.71 4.67 -18.74
C LEU A 436 -2.80 4.50 -19.81
N ILE A 437 -3.95 3.91 -19.49
CA ILE A 437 -5.07 3.75 -20.44
C ILE A 437 -5.55 5.10 -20.95
N LEU A 438 -5.69 6.09 -20.06
CA LEU A 438 -6.17 7.42 -20.42
C LEU A 438 -5.14 8.18 -21.28
N VAL A 439 -3.85 7.99 -21.03
CA VAL A 439 -2.76 8.53 -21.87
C VAL A 439 -2.75 7.84 -23.25
N LEU A 440 -2.88 6.51 -23.31
CA LEU A 440 -2.95 5.77 -24.57
C LEU A 440 -4.18 6.17 -25.40
N ARG A 441 -5.35 6.35 -24.75
CA ARG A 441 -6.57 6.90 -25.36
C ARG A 441 -6.32 8.27 -26.00
N ARG A 442 -5.50 9.12 -25.36
CA ARG A 442 -5.17 10.45 -25.91
C ARG A 442 -4.25 10.38 -27.12
N ILE A 443 -3.21 9.55 -27.05
CA ILE A 443 -2.13 9.53 -28.05
C ILE A 443 -2.54 8.75 -29.30
N TYR A 444 -3.30 7.66 -29.17
CA TYR A 444 -3.60 6.75 -30.27
C TYR A 444 -5.07 6.80 -30.70
N ALA A 445 -5.34 7.33 -31.89
CA ALA A 445 -6.68 7.45 -32.45
C ALA A 445 -7.46 6.12 -32.58
N PRO A 446 -6.85 4.98 -32.98
CA PRO A 446 -7.56 3.70 -33.04
C PRO A 446 -8.07 3.25 -31.66
N ILE A 447 -7.24 3.42 -30.61
CA ILE A 447 -7.59 3.09 -29.23
C ILE A 447 -8.75 3.97 -28.75
N ARG A 448 -8.70 5.28 -29.04
CA ARG A 448 -9.80 6.20 -28.75
C ARG A 448 -11.12 5.78 -29.40
N ASN A 449 -11.09 5.40 -30.68
CA ASN A 449 -12.30 4.98 -31.39
C ASN A 449 -12.92 3.72 -30.78
N VAL A 450 -12.09 2.76 -30.35
CA VAL A 450 -12.56 1.56 -29.65
C VAL A 450 -13.13 1.91 -28.28
N LEU A 451 -12.43 2.73 -27.49
CA LEU A 451 -12.87 3.09 -26.14
C LEU A 451 -14.11 3.98 -26.13
N ASP A 452 -14.29 4.85 -27.12
CA ASP A 452 -15.46 5.71 -27.25
C ASP A 452 -16.65 4.99 -27.94
N ALA A 453 -16.45 3.76 -28.45
CA ALA A 453 -17.51 2.97 -29.06
C ALA A 453 -18.59 2.59 -28.03
N TYR A 454 -19.86 2.79 -28.38
CA TYR A 454 -20.98 2.42 -27.53
C TYR A 454 -21.16 0.91 -27.48
N VAL A 455 -21.21 0.35 -26.27
CA VAL A 455 -21.52 -1.08 -26.02
C VAL A 455 -22.99 -1.38 -26.31
N SER A 456 -23.87 -0.37 -26.15
CA SER A 456 -25.30 -0.50 -26.44
C SER A 456 -25.88 0.80 -26.99
N LYS A 457 -26.83 0.66 -27.93
CA LYS A 457 -27.64 1.78 -28.43
C LYS A 457 -28.70 2.24 -27.42
N ARG A 458 -28.97 1.46 -26.38
CA ARG A 458 -29.95 1.78 -25.33
C ARG A 458 -29.30 2.60 -24.22
N THR A 459 -30.02 3.58 -23.72
CA THR A 459 -29.63 4.36 -22.53
C THR A 459 -29.93 3.57 -21.25
N ILE A 460 -29.14 3.80 -20.21
CA ILE A 460 -29.38 3.24 -18.87
C ILE A 460 -30.66 3.89 -18.32
N PRO A 461 -31.60 3.11 -17.76
CA PRO A 461 -32.77 3.65 -17.07
C PRO A 461 -32.35 4.65 -15.99
N PHE A 462 -33.11 5.73 -15.82
CA PHE A 462 -32.90 6.79 -14.81
C PHE A 462 -31.70 7.74 -15.00
N THR A 463 -30.65 7.36 -15.76
CA THR A 463 -29.49 8.26 -15.99
C THR A 463 -29.42 8.83 -17.40
N ALA A 464 -30.14 8.24 -18.37
CA ALA A 464 -30.09 8.60 -19.80
C ALA A 464 -28.69 8.49 -20.45
N LEU A 465 -27.71 7.93 -19.75
CA LEU A 465 -26.35 7.71 -20.25
C LEU A 465 -26.25 6.44 -21.11
N ARG A 466 -25.31 6.41 -22.06
CA ARG A 466 -24.98 5.20 -22.84
C ARG A 466 -23.60 4.67 -22.42
N PHE A 467 -23.46 3.35 -22.30
CA PHE A 467 -22.17 2.73 -21.99
C PHE A 467 -21.24 2.77 -23.20
N THR A 468 -20.03 3.29 -23.01
CA THR A 468 -18.92 3.10 -23.95
C THR A 468 -18.04 1.94 -23.51
N PHE A 469 -17.29 1.34 -24.43
CA PHE A 469 -16.39 0.23 -24.14
C PHE A 469 -15.31 0.64 -23.13
N GLY A 470 -14.79 1.87 -23.25
CA GLY A 470 -13.87 2.45 -22.28
C GLY A 470 -14.49 2.69 -20.92
N GLY A 471 -15.77 3.07 -20.85
CA GLY A 471 -16.51 3.17 -19.59
C GLY A 471 -16.64 1.81 -18.90
N LEU A 472 -16.95 0.75 -19.65
CA LEU A 472 -17.02 -0.62 -19.14
C LEU A 472 -15.65 -1.11 -18.64
N LEU A 473 -14.59 -0.87 -19.42
CA LEU A 473 -13.23 -1.28 -19.07
C LEU A 473 -12.72 -0.57 -17.81
N LEU A 474 -13.04 0.72 -17.65
CA LEU A 474 -12.72 1.47 -16.44
C LEU A 474 -13.47 0.92 -15.21
N ILE A 475 -14.77 0.62 -15.34
CA ILE A 475 -15.56 0.02 -14.25
C ILE A 475 -15.00 -1.35 -13.87
N SER A 476 -14.68 -2.19 -14.86
CA SER A 476 -14.08 -3.51 -14.63
C SER A 476 -12.70 -3.43 -13.99
N ALA A 477 -11.86 -2.47 -14.41
CA ALA A 477 -10.56 -2.24 -13.80
C ALA A 477 -10.70 -1.81 -12.34
N ILE A 478 -11.58 -0.83 -12.06
CA ILE A 478 -11.88 -0.39 -10.68
C ILE A 478 -12.41 -1.56 -9.85
N ALA A 479 -13.33 -2.37 -10.39
CA ALA A 479 -13.89 -3.53 -9.68
C ALA A 479 -12.86 -4.63 -9.41
N LEU A 480 -11.97 -4.94 -10.36
CA LEU A 480 -10.89 -5.92 -10.18
C LEU A 480 -9.84 -5.44 -9.18
N LEU A 481 -9.51 -4.15 -9.18
CA LEU A 481 -8.53 -3.56 -8.28
C LEU A 481 -9.07 -3.43 -6.86
N LEU A 482 -10.32 -2.97 -6.71
CA LEU A 482 -11.03 -3.01 -5.43
C LEU A 482 -11.15 -4.46 -4.97
N GLY A 483 -11.59 -5.39 -5.82
CA GLY A 483 -11.71 -6.80 -5.48
C GLY A 483 -10.39 -7.48 -5.10
N GLY A 484 -9.28 -7.17 -5.77
CA GLY A 484 -7.96 -7.73 -5.48
C GLY A 484 -7.32 -7.16 -4.22
N SER A 485 -7.37 -5.84 -4.03
CA SER A 485 -6.90 -5.19 -2.80
C SER A 485 -7.73 -5.62 -1.59
N LEU A 486 -9.07 -5.64 -1.73
CA LEU A 486 -9.97 -6.17 -0.72
C LEU A 486 -9.69 -7.66 -0.48
N GLY A 487 -9.54 -8.50 -1.49
CA GLY A 487 -9.34 -9.95 -1.33
C GLY A 487 -8.10 -10.33 -0.52
N TYR A 488 -6.97 -9.67 -0.78
CA TYR A 488 -5.74 -9.88 -0.01
C TYR A 488 -5.86 -9.32 1.41
N PHE A 489 -6.35 -8.08 1.54
CA PHE A 489 -6.54 -7.42 2.84
C PHE A 489 -7.51 -8.18 3.74
N ILE A 490 -8.61 -8.70 3.18
CA ILE A 490 -9.59 -9.56 3.83
C ILE A 490 -8.91 -10.81 4.36
N ARG A 491 -8.11 -11.52 3.56
CA ARG A 491 -7.44 -12.76 4.01
C ARG A 491 -6.57 -12.51 5.24
N ASP A 492 -5.74 -11.48 5.19
CA ASP A 492 -4.81 -11.12 6.27
C ASP A 492 -5.55 -10.67 7.54
N GLN A 493 -6.49 -9.73 7.38
CA GLN A 493 -7.27 -9.21 8.50
C GLN A 493 -8.21 -10.25 9.12
N LEU A 494 -8.90 -11.08 8.32
CA LEU A 494 -9.72 -12.17 8.86
C LEU A 494 -8.87 -13.17 9.63
N HIS A 495 -7.67 -13.49 9.14
CA HIS A 495 -6.77 -14.36 9.88
C HIS A 495 -6.40 -13.74 11.23
N SER A 496 -5.95 -12.48 11.25
CA SER A 496 -5.62 -11.73 12.46
C SER A 496 -6.80 -11.64 13.45
N TYR A 497 -8.00 -11.25 13.00
CA TYR A 497 -9.19 -11.16 13.85
C TYR A 497 -9.65 -12.52 14.36
N ARG A 498 -9.57 -13.57 13.53
CA ARG A 498 -9.94 -14.94 13.93
C ARG A 498 -8.99 -15.48 15.01
N VAL A 499 -7.69 -15.23 14.88
CA VAL A 499 -6.69 -15.61 15.89
C VAL A 499 -6.98 -14.88 17.22
N ARG A 500 -7.24 -13.57 17.17
CA ARG A 500 -7.60 -12.79 18.37
C ARG A 500 -8.90 -13.27 19.01
N ALA A 501 -9.90 -13.63 18.21
CA ALA A 501 -11.17 -14.15 18.71
C ALA A 501 -11.01 -15.51 19.40
N ILE A 502 -10.20 -16.40 18.83
CA ILE A 502 -9.85 -17.69 19.46
C ILE A 502 -9.15 -17.45 20.80
N ALA A 503 -8.16 -16.54 20.84
CA ALA A 503 -7.45 -16.19 22.07
C ALA A 503 -8.35 -15.54 23.13
N ALA A 504 -9.42 -14.87 22.71
CA ALA A 504 -10.39 -14.22 23.58
C ALA A 504 -11.60 -15.10 23.96
N GLU A 505 -11.61 -16.36 23.52
CA GLU A 505 -12.76 -17.28 23.65
C GLU A 505 -14.09 -16.68 23.15
N ASP A 506 -14.01 -15.80 22.13
CA ASP A 506 -15.18 -15.14 21.57
C ASP A 506 -15.97 -16.09 20.66
N ASN A 507 -17.07 -16.62 21.20
CA ASN A 507 -18.04 -17.44 20.46
C ASN A 507 -19.14 -16.63 19.77
N THR A 508 -19.14 -15.31 19.94
CA THR A 508 -20.01 -14.44 19.15
C THR A 508 -19.34 -14.22 17.80
N ASN A 509 -20.09 -14.06 16.71
CA ASN A 509 -19.52 -13.70 15.40
C ASN A 509 -18.89 -12.27 15.39
N GLY A 510 -18.36 -11.77 16.52
CA GLY A 510 -17.76 -10.46 16.71
C GLY A 510 -16.58 -10.22 15.77
N TYR A 511 -15.71 -11.20 15.60
CA TYR A 511 -14.57 -11.09 14.68
C TYR A 511 -15.00 -10.90 13.21
N MET A 512 -16.12 -11.49 12.78
CA MET A 512 -16.67 -11.27 11.43
C MET A 512 -17.21 -9.84 11.27
N ARG A 513 -17.80 -9.27 12.33
CA ARG A 513 -18.24 -7.87 12.33
C ARG A 513 -17.05 -6.93 12.29
N LEU A 514 -15.99 -7.22 13.03
CA LEU A 514 -14.75 -6.44 13.00
C LEU A 514 -14.02 -6.54 11.66
N ALA A 515 -14.03 -7.72 11.03
CA ALA A 515 -13.57 -7.87 9.66
C ALA A 515 -14.39 -7.00 8.69
N ALA A 516 -15.72 -6.92 8.88
CA ALA A 516 -16.58 -6.03 8.09
C ALA A 516 -16.28 -4.54 8.36
N VAL A 517 -15.97 -4.15 9.59
CA VAL A 517 -15.50 -2.79 9.94
C VAL A 517 -14.21 -2.46 9.20
N GLY A 518 -13.18 -3.31 9.30
CA GLY A 518 -11.90 -3.11 8.61
C GLY A 518 -12.07 -3.06 7.08
N PHE A 519 -12.90 -3.96 6.52
CA PHE A 519 -13.21 -4.00 5.09
C PHE A 519 -13.86 -2.72 4.59
N THR A 520 -14.94 -2.30 5.25
CA THR A 520 -15.67 -1.09 4.86
C THR A 520 -14.87 0.19 5.11
N GLY A 521 -14.01 0.20 6.13
CA GLY A 521 -13.05 1.27 6.38
C GLY A 521 -12.07 1.38 5.21
N HIS A 522 -11.40 0.29 4.84
CA HIS A 522 -10.46 0.32 3.72
C HIS A 522 -11.08 0.71 2.38
N LEU A 523 -12.31 0.24 2.10
CA LEU A 523 -13.07 0.68 0.92
C LEU A 523 -13.34 2.18 0.95
N THR A 524 -13.59 2.74 2.13
CA THR A 524 -13.78 4.17 2.37
C THR A 524 -12.50 4.94 2.08
N ASP A 525 -11.33 4.50 2.56
CA ASP A 525 -10.01 5.11 2.28
C ASP A 525 -9.75 5.22 0.76
N VAL A 526 -10.01 4.13 0.00
CA VAL A 526 -9.77 4.11 -1.45
C VAL A 526 -10.73 5.05 -2.18
N LEU A 527 -12.02 5.00 -1.87
CA LEU A 527 -13.03 5.86 -2.48
C LEU A 527 -12.78 7.35 -2.14
N MET A 528 -12.25 7.63 -0.96
CA MET A 528 -11.81 8.97 -0.56
C MET A 528 -10.64 9.46 -1.44
N GLY A 529 -9.61 8.64 -1.65
CA GLY A 529 -8.51 8.98 -2.54
C GLY A 529 -8.98 9.32 -3.97
N LEU A 530 -10.08 8.71 -4.42
CA LEU A 530 -10.69 8.99 -5.72
C LEU A 530 -11.59 10.23 -5.73
N ILE A 531 -12.35 10.50 -4.65
CA ILE A 531 -13.32 11.60 -4.61
C ILE A 531 -12.64 12.98 -4.63
N ILE A 532 -11.45 13.09 -4.04
CA ILE A 532 -10.67 14.33 -3.98
C ILE A 532 -10.04 14.73 -5.33
N LEU A 533 -10.03 13.82 -6.31
CA LEU A 533 -9.53 14.14 -7.66
C LEU A 533 -10.27 15.37 -8.22
N PRO A 534 -9.53 16.39 -8.69
CA PRO A 534 -10.14 17.66 -9.02
C PRO A 534 -11.04 17.53 -10.25
N VAL A 535 -12.33 17.80 -10.03
CA VAL A 535 -13.38 17.80 -11.07
C VAL A 535 -13.72 19.21 -11.55
N SER A 536 -12.78 20.11 -11.29
CA SER A 536 -12.88 21.51 -11.62
C SER A 536 -12.82 21.71 -13.14
N ARG A 537 -13.47 22.75 -13.66
CA ARG A 537 -13.47 23.06 -15.11
C ARG A 537 -12.08 23.45 -15.64
N THR A 538 -11.17 23.85 -14.74
CA THR A 538 -9.74 24.11 -15.02
C THR A 538 -8.86 22.89 -14.84
N SER A 539 -9.46 21.73 -14.54
CA SER A 539 -8.72 20.56 -14.07
C SER A 539 -7.56 20.21 -14.99
N VAL A 540 -6.37 20.17 -14.41
CA VAL A 540 -5.17 19.70 -15.09
C VAL A 540 -5.43 18.30 -15.63
N LEU A 541 -6.15 17.47 -14.87
CA LEU A 541 -6.57 16.14 -15.28
C LEU A 541 -7.47 16.18 -16.54
N SER A 542 -8.47 17.07 -16.56
CA SER A 542 -9.33 17.30 -17.74
C SER A 542 -8.53 17.66 -18.98
N ARG A 543 -7.57 18.60 -18.85
CA ARG A 543 -6.76 19.10 -19.97
C ARG A 543 -5.75 18.07 -20.48
N VAL A 544 -5.05 17.40 -19.55
CA VAL A 544 -4.03 16.41 -19.88
C VAL A 544 -4.65 15.15 -20.48
N LEU A 545 -5.86 14.76 -20.07
CA LEU A 545 -6.50 13.53 -20.53
C LEU A 545 -7.63 13.76 -21.55
N GLN A 546 -7.90 15.01 -21.93
CA GLN A 546 -8.99 15.41 -22.83
C GLN A 546 -10.36 14.85 -22.38
N LEU A 547 -10.65 14.97 -21.09
CA LEU A 547 -11.92 14.55 -20.50
C LEU A 547 -12.87 15.74 -20.39
N SER A 548 -14.15 15.57 -20.73
CA SER A 548 -15.12 16.65 -20.59
C SER A 548 -15.40 16.97 -19.12
N PRO A 549 -15.69 18.24 -18.77
CA PRO A 549 -16.08 18.60 -17.41
C PRO A 549 -17.33 17.86 -16.91
N SER A 550 -18.27 17.54 -17.81
CA SER A 550 -19.45 16.76 -17.49
C SER A 550 -19.09 15.32 -17.11
N SER A 551 -18.18 14.66 -17.85
CA SER A 551 -17.72 13.31 -17.50
C SER A 551 -17.00 13.26 -16.16
N LEU A 552 -16.15 14.26 -15.86
CA LEU A 552 -15.49 14.35 -14.56
C LEU A 552 -16.49 14.59 -13.42
N LEU A 553 -17.48 15.47 -13.63
CA LEU A 553 -18.52 15.69 -12.63
C LEU A 553 -19.36 14.43 -12.39
N THR A 554 -19.77 13.73 -13.45
CA THR A 554 -20.50 12.46 -13.32
C THR A 554 -19.69 11.41 -12.57
N PHE A 555 -18.38 11.32 -12.84
CA PHE A 555 -17.47 10.45 -12.09
C PHE A 555 -17.42 10.84 -10.61
N HIS A 556 -17.25 12.13 -10.29
CA HIS A 556 -17.25 12.62 -8.92
C HIS A 556 -18.55 12.34 -8.18
N GLN A 557 -19.69 12.54 -8.83
CA GLN A 557 -21.00 12.23 -8.27
C GLN A 557 -21.15 10.74 -7.98
N LEU A 558 -20.76 9.88 -8.94
CA LEU A 558 -20.82 8.42 -8.77
C LEU A 558 -19.92 7.95 -7.63
N VAL A 559 -18.66 8.38 -7.62
CA VAL A 559 -17.71 8.09 -6.52
C VAL A 559 -18.25 8.63 -5.21
N GLY A 560 -18.84 9.84 -5.20
CA GLY A 560 -19.45 10.43 -4.03
C GLY A 560 -20.63 9.62 -3.47
N TYR A 561 -21.49 9.07 -4.32
CA TYR A 561 -22.57 8.20 -3.88
C TYR A 561 -22.07 6.85 -3.36
N LEU A 562 -21.07 6.25 -4.02
CA LEU A 562 -20.44 5.01 -3.56
C LEU A 562 -19.71 5.23 -2.23
N PHE A 563 -19.01 6.35 -2.11
CA PHE A 563 -18.32 6.77 -0.89
C PHE A 563 -19.33 7.00 0.24
N PHE A 564 -20.45 7.66 -0.04
CA PHE A 564 -21.54 7.81 0.93
C PHE A 564 -22.08 6.47 1.41
N LEU A 565 -22.36 5.54 0.50
CA LEU A 565 -22.80 4.20 0.86
C LEU A 565 -21.74 3.47 1.71
N ALA A 566 -20.46 3.54 1.33
CA ALA A 566 -19.36 2.91 2.07
C ALA A 566 -19.21 3.48 3.49
N VAL A 567 -19.26 4.81 3.65
CA VAL A 567 -19.22 5.49 4.95
C VAL A 567 -20.40 5.09 5.83
N VAL A 568 -21.61 5.04 5.27
CA VAL A 568 -22.81 4.61 6.00
C VAL A 568 -22.68 3.15 6.45
N LEU A 569 -22.25 2.25 5.57
CA LEU A 569 -22.03 0.84 5.91
C LEU A 569 -20.93 0.70 6.98
N HIS A 570 -19.82 1.41 6.84
CA HIS A 570 -18.74 1.44 7.82
C HIS A 570 -19.24 1.89 9.18
N THR A 571 -20.01 2.97 9.22
CA THR A 571 -20.64 3.50 10.43
C THR A 571 -21.58 2.47 11.06
N ILE A 572 -22.44 1.82 10.27
CA ILE A 572 -23.36 0.78 10.76
C ILE A 572 -22.59 -0.40 11.36
N PHE A 573 -21.57 -0.93 10.67
CA PHE A 573 -20.79 -2.05 11.17
C PHE A 573 -20.02 -1.67 12.44
N PHE A 574 -19.43 -0.47 12.48
CA PHE A 574 -18.72 0.03 13.66
C PHE A 574 -19.67 0.18 14.86
N TYR A 575 -20.83 0.80 14.67
CA TYR A 575 -21.82 0.93 15.74
C TYR A 575 -22.43 -0.41 16.17
N SER A 576 -22.51 -1.39 15.28
CA SER A 576 -22.96 -2.74 15.62
C SER A 576 -22.00 -3.48 16.58
N TRP A 577 -20.74 -3.02 16.67
CA TRP A 577 -19.71 -3.54 17.59
C TRP A 577 -19.84 -2.94 19.00
N VAL A 578 -20.26 -1.68 19.12
CA VAL A 578 -20.33 -0.96 20.41
C VAL A 578 -21.14 -1.72 21.49
N PRO A 579 -22.34 -2.26 21.21
CA PRO A 579 -23.09 -3.04 22.21
C PRO A 579 -22.41 -4.36 22.61
N ILE A 580 -21.64 -4.98 21.71
CA ILE A 580 -20.90 -6.21 21.99
C ILE A 580 -19.76 -5.91 22.97
N PHE A 581 -18.98 -4.88 22.68
CA PHE A 581 -17.93 -4.41 23.58
C PHE A 581 -18.49 -3.97 24.95
N ALA A 582 -19.60 -3.23 24.96
CA ALA A 582 -20.21 -2.72 26.19
C ALA A 582 -20.70 -3.85 27.13
N ARG A 583 -21.16 -4.98 26.56
CA ARG A 583 -21.63 -6.15 27.32
C ARG A 583 -20.49 -7.06 27.79
N ALA A 584 -19.30 -6.95 27.21
CA ALA A 584 -18.17 -7.76 27.63
C ALA A 584 -17.76 -7.41 29.09
N PRO A 585 -17.42 -8.40 29.93
CA PRO A 585 -16.97 -8.14 31.30
C PRO A 585 -15.74 -7.24 31.34
N GLN A 586 -15.65 -6.38 32.34
CA GLN A 586 -14.48 -5.53 32.58
C GLN A 586 -13.26 -6.42 32.86
N GLY A 587 -12.14 -6.21 32.16
CA GLY A 587 -10.94 -7.05 32.30
C GLY A 587 -11.00 -8.39 31.54
N SER A 588 -12.02 -8.65 30.73
CA SER A 588 -12.08 -9.86 29.90
C SER A 588 -11.07 -9.82 28.75
N ALA A 589 -10.63 -11.00 28.31
CA ALA A 589 -9.77 -11.17 27.14
C ALA A 589 -10.40 -10.57 25.87
N THR A 590 -11.74 -10.53 25.78
CA THR A 590 -12.47 -9.90 24.67
C THR A 590 -12.29 -8.38 24.65
N LYS A 591 -12.35 -7.70 25.81
CA LYS A 591 -12.10 -6.24 25.87
C LYS A 591 -10.65 -5.91 25.55
N GLU A 592 -9.71 -6.75 26.00
CA GLU A 592 -8.29 -6.59 25.68
C GLU A 592 -8.02 -6.82 24.18
N ALA A 593 -8.61 -7.84 23.58
CA ALA A 593 -8.37 -8.19 22.17
C ALA A 593 -8.87 -7.12 21.18
N PHE A 594 -9.90 -6.35 21.55
CA PHE A 594 -10.60 -5.43 20.66
C PHE A 594 -10.98 -4.12 21.38
N ALA A 595 -10.21 -3.06 21.18
CA ALA A 595 -10.51 -1.75 21.78
C ALA A 595 -11.81 -1.13 21.21
N ILE A 596 -12.52 -0.34 22.02
CA ILE A 596 -13.77 0.32 21.58
C ILE A 596 -13.54 1.41 20.53
N ASP A 597 -12.53 2.25 20.74
CA ASP A 597 -12.26 3.38 19.85
C ASP A 597 -11.56 2.94 18.56
N ASN A 598 -10.68 1.94 18.66
CA ASN A 598 -10.00 1.36 17.51
C ASN A 598 -9.92 -0.18 17.63
N PRO A 599 -10.90 -0.92 17.11
CA PRO A 599 -10.95 -2.37 17.27
C PRO A 599 -9.91 -3.11 16.42
N THR A 600 -9.14 -2.41 15.58
CA THR A 600 -8.05 -3.01 14.82
C THR A 600 -6.85 -3.34 15.70
N ILE A 601 -6.73 -2.71 16.87
CA ILE A 601 -5.65 -2.90 17.85
C ILE A 601 -6.20 -3.40 19.19
N THR A 602 -5.30 -3.85 20.08
CA THR A 602 -5.68 -4.25 21.44
C THR A 602 -5.98 -3.04 22.31
N GLN A 603 -6.71 -3.24 23.41
CA GLN A 603 -7.01 -2.17 24.37
C GLN A 603 -5.73 -1.63 25.02
N SER A 604 -4.79 -2.49 25.41
CA SER A 604 -3.48 -2.07 25.92
C SER A 604 -2.69 -1.23 24.90
N GLU A 605 -2.70 -1.61 23.63
CA GLU A 605 -2.02 -0.88 22.55
C GLU A 605 -2.68 0.48 22.31
N SER A 606 -4.02 0.54 22.34
CA SER A 606 -4.78 1.79 22.20
C SER A 606 -4.47 2.79 23.31
N LEU A 607 -4.30 2.31 24.55
CA LEU A 607 -3.93 3.14 25.71
C LEU A 607 -2.48 3.64 25.61
N ARG A 608 -1.54 2.79 25.14
CA ARG A 608 -0.12 3.14 24.98
C ARG A 608 0.12 4.21 23.91
N ARG A 609 -0.62 4.15 22.79
CA ARG A 609 -0.52 5.11 21.68
C ARG A 609 -1.09 6.50 22.01
N GLY A 610 -1.72 6.65 23.18
CA GLY A 610 -2.11 7.94 23.74
C GLY A 610 -3.47 8.47 23.24
N PRO A 611 -3.77 9.76 23.48
CA PRO A 611 -5.09 10.34 23.21
C PRO A 611 -5.51 10.28 21.73
N TYR A 612 -4.55 10.22 20.82
CA TYR A 612 -4.80 10.13 19.38
C TYR A 612 -5.55 8.85 19.00
N SER A 613 -5.07 7.67 19.44
CA SER A 613 -5.74 6.38 19.19
C SER A 613 -7.10 6.25 19.88
N MET A 614 -7.30 6.99 20.98
CA MET A 614 -8.56 7.07 21.70
C MET A 614 -9.56 8.04 21.07
N SER A 615 -9.16 8.82 20.05
CA SER A 615 -10.02 9.82 19.43
C SER A 615 -10.76 9.32 18.17
N VAL A 616 -10.46 8.11 17.71
CA VAL A 616 -10.93 7.55 16.42
C VAL A 616 -12.46 7.54 16.30
N LEU A 617 -13.17 7.15 17.36
CA LEU A 617 -14.64 7.18 17.35
C LEU A 617 -15.19 8.61 17.26
N ALA A 618 -14.63 9.54 18.04
CA ALA A 618 -15.07 10.93 18.08
C ALA A 618 -14.76 11.68 16.78
N SER A 619 -13.56 11.50 16.23
CA SER A 619 -13.13 12.10 14.96
C SER A 619 -13.95 11.53 13.80
N GLY A 620 -14.22 10.22 13.78
CA GLY A 620 -15.08 9.57 12.80
C GLY A 620 -16.51 10.11 12.83
N MET A 621 -17.09 10.32 14.02
CA MET A 621 -18.43 10.86 14.16
C MET A 621 -18.54 12.32 13.71
N LEU A 622 -17.57 13.15 14.05
CA LEU A 622 -17.57 14.54 13.61
C LEU A 622 -17.39 14.63 12.08
N ALA A 623 -16.53 13.79 11.50
CA ALA A 623 -16.37 13.66 10.05
C ALA A 623 -17.69 13.23 9.38
N PHE A 624 -18.38 12.23 9.95
CA PHE A 624 -19.67 11.76 9.44
C PHE A 624 -20.74 12.87 9.40
N ILE A 625 -20.87 13.66 10.46
CA ILE A 625 -21.83 14.77 10.53
C ILE A 625 -21.57 15.80 9.42
N ILE A 626 -20.32 16.20 9.24
CA ILE A 626 -19.94 17.16 8.19
C ILE A 626 -20.25 16.56 6.81
N PHE A 627 -19.92 15.29 6.61
CA PHE A 627 -20.14 14.62 5.33
C PHE A 627 -21.63 14.47 4.98
N VAL A 628 -22.49 14.17 5.96
CA VAL A 628 -23.94 14.15 5.77
C VAL A 628 -24.45 15.55 5.35
N ALA A 629 -23.96 16.62 5.99
CA ALA A 629 -24.32 17.98 5.60
C ALA A 629 -23.88 18.31 4.16
N ILE A 630 -22.68 17.88 3.76
CA ILE A 630 -22.19 18.00 2.38
C ILE A 630 -23.19 17.29 1.44
N ILE A 631 -23.48 16.00 1.64
CA ILE A 631 -24.35 15.21 0.76
C ILE A 631 -25.77 15.80 0.64
N ILE A 632 -26.40 16.21 1.75
CA ILE A 632 -27.74 16.84 1.74
C ILE A 632 -27.75 18.10 0.88
N THR A 633 -26.69 18.90 0.97
CA THR A 633 -26.56 20.12 0.16
C THR A 633 -26.12 19.86 -1.28
N SER A 634 -25.44 18.73 -1.55
CA SER A 634 -25.11 18.26 -2.90
C SER A 634 -26.32 17.78 -3.70
N LEU A 635 -27.44 17.45 -3.04
CA LEU A 635 -28.66 16.98 -3.71
C LEU A 635 -29.09 17.96 -4.80
N PRO A 636 -29.50 17.48 -5.99
CA PRO A 636 -29.80 18.33 -7.14
C PRO A 636 -30.77 19.47 -6.81
N ASP A 637 -31.81 19.17 -6.03
CA ASP A 637 -32.84 20.13 -5.63
C ASP A 637 -32.31 21.25 -4.73
N THR A 638 -31.53 20.88 -3.71
CA THR A 638 -30.90 21.84 -2.77
C THR A 638 -29.86 22.69 -3.48
N ARG A 639 -28.97 22.06 -4.25
CA ARG A 639 -27.91 22.71 -5.00
C ARG A 639 -28.44 23.75 -5.99
N ARG A 640 -29.56 23.44 -6.67
CA ARG A 640 -30.22 24.35 -7.62
C ARG A 640 -30.89 25.54 -6.93
N LYS A 641 -31.64 25.29 -5.86
CA LYS A 641 -32.42 26.33 -5.16
C LYS A 641 -31.57 27.19 -4.20
N ARG A 642 -30.48 26.61 -3.67
CA ARG A 642 -29.65 27.19 -2.60
C ARG A 642 -28.15 26.97 -2.85
N TYR A 643 -27.67 27.41 -4.02
CA TYR A 643 -26.28 27.21 -4.43
C TYR A 643 -25.24 27.71 -3.41
N ASN A 644 -25.46 28.88 -2.78
CA ASN A 644 -24.53 29.40 -1.77
C ASN A 644 -24.39 28.47 -0.56
N THR A 645 -25.50 27.84 -0.14
CA THR A 645 -25.47 26.87 0.96
C THR A 645 -24.63 25.67 0.57
N PHE A 646 -24.88 25.09 -0.61
CA PHE A 646 -24.06 24.02 -1.19
C PHE A 646 -22.56 24.39 -1.26
N TYR A 647 -22.24 25.58 -1.76
CA TYR A 647 -20.85 26.01 -1.93
C TYR A 647 -20.12 26.11 -0.59
N ILE A 648 -20.75 26.75 0.40
CA ILE A 648 -20.15 26.93 1.74
C ILE A 648 -20.00 25.57 2.44
N THR A 649 -21.00 24.70 2.38
CA THR A 649 -20.90 23.37 3.00
C THR A 649 -19.83 22.51 2.35
N HIS A 650 -19.64 22.60 1.03
CA HIS A 650 -18.55 21.90 0.35
C HIS A 650 -17.17 22.47 0.69
N ALA A 651 -17.06 23.75 1.07
CA ALA A 651 -15.80 24.31 1.56
C ALA A 651 -15.38 23.69 2.91
N PHE A 652 -16.32 23.22 3.73
CA PHE A 652 -16.02 22.44 4.94
C PHE A 652 -15.45 21.04 4.67
N SER A 653 -15.33 20.63 3.40
CA SER A 653 -14.61 19.40 3.04
C SER A 653 -13.16 19.39 3.56
N ILE A 654 -12.52 20.56 3.70
CA ILE A 654 -11.18 20.69 4.30
C ILE A 654 -11.18 20.17 5.75
N LEU A 655 -12.16 20.59 6.55
CA LEU A 655 -12.29 20.14 7.93
C LEU A 655 -12.63 18.64 7.99
N PHE A 656 -13.47 18.16 7.07
CA PHE A 656 -13.75 16.74 6.90
C PHE A 656 -12.46 15.93 6.67
N PHE A 657 -11.61 16.34 5.71
CA PHE A 657 -10.34 15.64 5.43
C PHE A 657 -9.36 15.66 6.61
N ILE A 658 -9.33 16.76 7.38
CA ILE A 658 -8.52 16.83 8.61
C ILE A 658 -9.03 15.80 9.64
N LEU A 659 -10.34 15.72 9.83
CA LEU A 659 -10.94 14.79 10.79
C LEU A 659 -10.81 13.33 10.35
N THR A 660 -10.94 13.04 9.05
CA THR A 660 -10.70 11.68 8.55
C THR A 660 -9.23 11.29 8.66
N TYR A 661 -8.28 12.22 8.46
CA TYR A 661 -6.86 11.96 8.74
C TYR A 661 -6.62 11.57 10.21
N LEU A 662 -7.28 12.27 11.16
CA LEU A 662 -7.22 11.91 12.58
C LEU A 662 -7.90 10.56 12.89
N HIS A 663 -8.91 10.18 12.10
CA HIS A 663 -9.61 8.91 12.22
C HIS A 663 -8.78 7.73 11.67
N ALA A 664 -8.16 7.90 10.51
CA ALA A 664 -7.38 6.88 9.82
C ALA A 664 -6.11 7.47 9.17
N SER A 665 -4.94 7.13 9.74
CA SER A 665 -3.65 7.64 9.24
C SER A 665 -3.25 7.11 7.84
N THR A 666 -3.85 6.00 7.41
CA THR A 666 -3.66 5.43 6.07
C THR A 666 -4.21 6.32 4.96
N ASP A 667 -5.23 7.13 5.28
CA ASP A 667 -5.88 8.05 4.33
C ASP A 667 -4.89 9.01 3.69
N PHE A 668 -3.88 9.48 4.44
CA PHE A 668 -2.92 10.45 3.92
C PHE A 668 -2.23 9.98 2.63
N TYR A 669 -1.82 8.71 2.60
CA TYR A 669 -1.10 8.15 1.45
C TYR A 669 -2.00 7.98 0.22
N MET A 670 -3.30 7.74 0.43
CA MET A 670 -4.30 7.60 -0.63
C MET A 670 -4.79 8.96 -1.13
N LEU A 671 -4.87 9.95 -0.24
CA LEU A 671 -5.29 11.31 -0.55
C LEU A 671 -4.20 12.10 -1.29
N LEU A 672 -2.92 11.81 -1.04
CA LEU A 672 -1.80 12.62 -1.49
C LEU A 672 -1.83 12.95 -3.00
N PRO A 673 -2.04 12.01 -3.94
CA PRO A 673 -2.05 12.33 -5.37
C PRO A 673 -3.18 13.30 -5.74
N GLY A 674 -4.38 13.07 -5.22
CA GLY A 674 -5.52 13.93 -5.51
C GLY A 674 -5.44 15.28 -4.80
N LEU A 675 -4.88 15.34 -3.59
CA LEU A 675 -4.60 16.59 -2.88
C LEU A 675 -3.57 17.44 -3.62
N LEU A 676 -2.47 16.84 -4.11
CA LEU A 676 -1.47 17.55 -4.92
C LEU A 676 -2.07 18.10 -6.22
N LEU A 677 -2.90 17.30 -6.89
CA LEU A 677 -3.63 17.74 -8.08
C LEU A 677 -4.62 18.87 -7.75
N TRP A 678 -5.35 18.77 -6.64
CA TRP A 678 -6.27 19.79 -6.17
C TRP A 678 -5.56 21.11 -5.83
N LEU A 679 -4.41 21.05 -5.14
CA LEU A 679 -3.57 22.22 -4.83
C LEU A 679 -3.05 22.88 -6.11
N LEU A 680 -2.58 22.08 -7.07
CA LEU A 680 -2.15 22.58 -8.38
C LEU A 680 -3.30 23.26 -9.12
N ASP A 681 -4.45 22.62 -9.21
CA ASP A 681 -5.68 23.16 -9.80
C ASP A 681 -6.09 24.49 -9.17
N TRP A 682 -6.07 24.53 -7.84
CA TRP A 682 -6.44 25.72 -7.07
C TRP A 682 -5.45 26.85 -7.29
N SER A 683 -4.14 26.58 -7.33
CA SER A 683 -3.11 27.58 -7.63
C SER A 683 -3.29 28.21 -9.01
N LEU A 684 -3.65 27.41 -10.02
CA LEU A 684 -3.93 27.88 -11.38
C LEU A 684 -5.20 28.74 -11.43
N ARG A 685 -6.24 28.35 -10.70
CA ARG A 685 -7.52 29.07 -10.61
C ARG A 685 -7.37 30.41 -9.88
N VAL A 686 -6.70 30.44 -8.74
CA VAL A 686 -6.45 31.66 -7.97
C VAL A 686 -5.63 32.66 -8.79
N ARG A 687 -4.63 32.19 -9.53
CA ARG A 687 -3.84 33.02 -10.45
C ARG A 687 -4.68 33.57 -11.61
N GLY A 688 -5.64 32.81 -12.12
CA GLY A 688 -6.56 33.28 -13.17
C GLY A 688 -7.56 34.34 -12.65
N LEU A 689 -8.14 34.10 -11.48
CA LEU A 689 -9.12 35.00 -10.86
C LEU A 689 -8.50 36.27 -10.24
N SER A 690 -7.18 36.36 -10.10
CA SER A 690 -6.52 37.58 -9.62
C SER A 690 -6.40 38.65 -10.71
N ILE A 691 -6.53 38.28 -11.98
CA ILE A 691 -6.43 39.19 -13.14
C ILE A 691 -7.82 39.77 -13.43
N GLY A 692 -7.93 41.10 -13.33
CA GLY A 692 -9.17 41.81 -13.65
C GLY A 692 -9.10 42.44 -15.04
N VAL A 693 -10.21 42.37 -15.77
CA VAL A 693 -10.40 42.89 -17.12
C VAL A 693 -11.44 44.00 -17.08
N GLN A 694 -11.19 45.09 -17.79
CA GLN A 694 -12.17 46.17 -17.92
C GLN A 694 -13.25 45.77 -18.93
N ALA A 695 -14.51 45.98 -18.57
CA ALA A 695 -15.66 45.68 -19.41
C ALA A 695 -16.67 46.81 -19.35
N THR A 696 -17.49 46.95 -20.39
CA THR A 696 -18.61 47.90 -20.40
C THR A 696 -19.92 47.15 -20.17
N LEU A 697 -20.79 47.73 -19.35
CA LEU A 697 -22.12 47.22 -19.07
C LEU A 697 -23.16 48.20 -19.60
N GLN A 698 -24.07 47.74 -20.45
CA GLN A 698 -25.04 48.58 -21.15
C GLN A 698 -26.45 47.98 -21.07
N GLY A 699 -27.47 48.82 -20.87
CA GLY A 699 -28.88 48.41 -20.96
C GLY A 699 -29.37 48.30 -22.41
N GLU A 700 -30.21 47.32 -22.76
CA GLU A 700 -30.80 47.17 -24.11
C GLU A 700 -32.34 47.30 -24.09
N GLY A 701 -32.94 47.67 -22.95
CA GLY A 701 -34.39 47.83 -22.77
C GLY A 701 -35.11 46.55 -22.33
N ASN A 702 -36.33 46.69 -21.79
CA ASN A 702 -37.21 45.58 -21.35
C ASN A 702 -36.52 44.50 -20.46
N GLY A 703 -35.60 44.97 -19.60
CA GLY A 703 -34.86 44.16 -18.63
C GLY A 703 -33.60 43.48 -19.18
N TRP A 704 -33.25 43.69 -20.46
CA TRP A 704 -32.04 43.17 -21.08
C TRP A 704 -30.82 44.07 -20.83
N TYR A 705 -29.69 43.42 -20.61
CA TYR A 705 -28.39 44.04 -20.40
C TYR A 705 -27.32 43.28 -21.18
N ARG A 706 -26.25 43.98 -21.55
CA ARG A 706 -25.09 43.39 -22.20
C ARG A 706 -23.80 43.83 -21.53
N SER A 707 -22.90 42.87 -21.34
CA SER A 707 -21.54 43.11 -20.88
C SER A 707 -20.58 42.89 -22.04
N GLN A 708 -19.74 43.87 -22.34
CA GLN A 708 -18.78 43.81 -23.45
C GLN A 708 -17.35 43.84 -22.93
N VAL A 709 -16.53 42.89 -23.38
CA VAL A 709 -15.13 42.76 -22.98
C VAL A 709 -14.23 42.97 -24.20
N PRO A 710 -13.32 43.96 -24.22
CA PRO A 710 -12.36 44.12 -25.31
C PRO A 710 -11.40 42.93 -25.40
N ILE A 711 -11.25 42.31 -26.57
CA ILE A 711 -10.38 41.14 -26.76
C ILE A 711 -8.91 41.49 -26.49
N ASP A 712 -8.49 42.71 -26.82
CA ASP A 712 -7.11 43.19 -26.58
C ASP A 712 -6.76 43.31 -25.09
N SER A 713 -7.77 43.34 -24.21
CA SER A 713 -7.56 43.34 -22.76
C SER A 713 -7.37 41.93 -22.16
N LEU A 714 -7.44 40.88 -22.99
CA LEU A 714 -7.27 39.49 -22.58
C LEU A 714 -5.81 39.02 -22.73
N SER A 715 -5.44 37.96 -22.01
CA SER A 715 -4.11 37.37 -22.11
C SER A 715 -3.85 36.77 -23.50
N SER A 716 -2.58 36.74 -23.95
CA SER A 716 -2.19 36.15 -25.24
C SER A 716 -2.61 34.68 -25.37
N GLY A 717 -2.58 33.92 -24.27
CA GLY A 717 -3.08 32.54 -24.21
C GLY A 717 -4.59 32.44 -24.41
N THR A 718 -5.37 33.35 -23.82
CA THR A 718 -6.83 33.44 -24.00
C THR A 718 -7.18 33.81 -25.43
N VAL A 719 -6.49 34.80 -26.02
CA VAL A 719 -6.68 35.20 -27.42
C VAL A 719 -6.37 34.04 -28.37
N LYS A 720 -5.29 33.28 -28.13
CA LYS A 720 -4.97 32.08 -28.90
C LYS A 720 -6.05 31.00 -28.76
N ALA A 721 -6.59 30.80 -27.55
CA ALA A 721 -7.68 29.85 -27.31
C ALA A 721 -8.95 30.22 -28.08
N ILE A 722 -9.37 31.49 -28.05
CA ILE A 722 -10.50 32.03 -28.83
C ILE A 722 -10.27 31.80 -30.34
N LYS A 723 -9.08 32.12 -30.86
CA LYS A 723 -8.77 31.91 -32.29
C LYS A 723 -8.76 30.43 -32.68
N SER A 724 -8.25 29.56 -31.80
CA SER A 724 -8.21 28.11 -32.06
C SER A 724 -9.57 27.42 -31.99
N SER A 725 -10.58 28.07 -31.41
CA SER A 725 -11.88 27.48 -31.11
C SER A 725 -12.97 27.76 -32.14
N LEU A 726 -12.62 28.20 -33.35
CA LEU A 726 -13.51 28.22 -34.52
C LEU A 726 -14.12 26.84 -34.89
N ARG A 727 -13.74 25.77 -34.17
CA ARG A 727 -14.33 24.43 -34.26
C ARG A 727 -15.42 24.14 -33.21
N TYR A 728 -15.56 25.00 -32.20
CA TYR A 728 -16.47 24.78 -31.05
C TYR A 728 -17.15 26.11 -30.66
N PRO A 729 -18.19 26.54 -31.41
CA PRO A 729 -18.84 27.85 -31.25
C PRO A 729 -19.54 28.00 -29.89
N LEU A 730 -20.03 26.92 -29.31
CA LEU A 730 -20.71 26.94 -28.01
C LEU A 730 -19.68 26.94 -26.86
N GLN A 731 -19.01 28.07 -26.64
CA GLN A 731 -18.07 28.22 -25.53
C GLN A 731 -18.76 28.67 -24.26
N SER A 732 -18.31 28.17 -23.12
CA SER A 732 -18.72 28.67 -21.82
C SER A 732 -17.65 29.58 -21.22
N TRP A 733 -18.11 30.71 -20.67
CA TRP A 733 -17.33 31.71 -19.95
C TRP A 733 -17.88 31.89 -18.55
N TYR A 734 -17.02 32.30 -17.64
CA TYR A 734 -17.37 32.52 -16.23
C TYR A 734 -16.98 33.92 -15.83
N LEU A 735 -17.98 34.70 -15.42
CA LEU A 735 -17.82 36.10 -15.06
C LEU A 735 -17.95 36.23 -13.55
N ASN A 736 -16.92 36.78 -12.92
CA ASN A 736 -17.00 37.31 -11.56
C ASN A 736 -16.98 38.84 -11.63
N VAL A 737 -17.90 39.46 -10.89
CA VAL A 737 -17.96 40.92 -10.75
C VAL A 737 -17.61 41.27 -9.30
N PRO A 738 -16.35 41.62 -8.98
CA PRO A 738 -15.92 41.89 -7.61
C PRO A 738 -16.74 42.97 -6.89
N ALA A 739 -17.27 43.95 -7.64
CA ALA A 739 -18.13 45.00 -7.12
C ALA A 739 -19.49 44.48 -6.59
N VAL A 740 -19.97 43.34 -7.11
CA VAL A 740 -21.21 42.69 -6.66
C VAL A 740 -20.94 41.62 -5.61
N SER A 741 -19.91 40.80 -5.84
CA SER A 741 -19.49 39.74 -4.92
C SER A 741 -18.07 39.27 -5.22
N LYS A 742 -17.25 39.12 -4.16
CA LYS A 742 -15.91 38.54 -4.25
C LYS A 742 -15.92 37.04 -4.56
N TRP A 743 -17.05 36.36 -4.39
CA TRP A 743 -17.15 34.89 -4.42
C TRP A 743 -18.08 34.35 -5.51
N GLN A 744 -19.06 35.13 -5.97
CA GLN A 744 -20.02 34.64 -6.95
C GLN A 744 -19.46 34.71 -8.37
N ILE A 745 -19.50 33.58 -9.07
CA ILE A 745 -19.05 33.46 -10.46
C ILE A 745 -20.22 32.92 -11.27
N HIS A 746 -20.52 33.55 -12.40
CA HIS A 746 -21.71 33.26 -13.19
C HIS A 746 -21.34 32.76 -14.58
N PRO A 747 -21.92 31.64 -15.04
CA PRO A 747 -21.68 31.12 -16.37
C PRO A 747 -22.41 31.93 -17.43
N PHE A 748 -21.76 32.06 -18.59
CA PHE A 748 -22.31 32.68 -19.78
C PHE A 748 -21.88 31.93 -21.03
N THR A 749 -22.81 31.76 -21.96
CA THR A 749 -22.47 31.57 -23.37
C THR A 749 -22.42 32.97 -23.99
N PRO A 750 -21.32 33.37 -24.64
CA PRO A 750 -21.26 34.66 -25.31
C PRO A 750 -22.31 34.69 -26.42
N ALA A 751 -22.83 35.88 -26.71
CA ALA A 751 -23.64 36.11 -27.91
C ALA A 751 -22.75 36.30 -29.14
N ARG A 752 -21.56 36.88 -28.94
CA ARG A 752 -20.54 37.16 -29.95
C ARG A 752 -19.16 36.98 -29.32
N GLN A 753 -18.25 36.32 -30.03
CA GLN A 753 -16.89 36.00 -29.53
C GLN A 753 -15.80 36.09 -30.60
N HIS A 754 -16.16 36.18 -31.88
CA HIS A 754 -15.23 36.31 -33.00
C HIS A 754 -15.61 37.52 -33.84
N ALA A 755 -14.63 38.33 -34.23
CA ALA A 755 -14.79 39.28 -35.33
C ALA A 755 -14.15 38.68 -36.61
N GLY A 756 -14.64 37.51 -37.04
CA GLY A 756 -14.25 36.93 -38.34
C GLY A 756 -14.82 37.71 -39.54
N ILE A 757 -15.61 38.75 -39.28
CA ILE A 757 -16.16 39.66 -40.28
C ILE A 757 -15.39 40.96 -40.14
N GLU A 758 -14.69 41.39 -41.20
CA GLU A 758 -14.19 42.76 -41.28
C GLU A 758 -15.36 43.74 -41.10
N PHE A 759 -15.64 44.15 -39.86
CA PHE A 759 -16.46 45.31 -39.57
C PHE A 759 -15.64 46.55 -39.96
N ARG A 760 -15.56 46.87 -41.25
CA ARG A 760 -14.99 48.16 -41.69
C ARG A 760 -15.97 49.28 -41.39
N THR A 761 -16.06 49.67 -40.13
CA THR A 761 -16.39 51.04 -39.72
C THR A 761 -15.42 51.46 -38.62
N ALA A 762 -14.85 52.66 -38.75
CA ALA A 762 -13.55 53.06 -38.22
C ALA A 762 -13.46 53.34 -36.69
N SER A 763 -14.08 52.54 -35.80
CA SER A 763 -13.90 52.77 -34.34
C SER A 763 -14.09 51.60 -33.36
N SER A 764 -14.34 50.34 -33.74
CA SER A 764 -14.60 49.28 -32.74
C SER A 764 -13.48 48.24 -32.63
N HIS A 765 -12.77 48.26 -31.50
CA HIS A 765 -11.92 47.14 -31.04
C HIS A 765 -12.79 45.87 -30.91
N GLU A 766 -12.25 44.68 -31.18
CA GLU A 766 -13.00 43.42 -31.08
C GLU A 766 -13.51 43.20 -29.64
N ARG A 767 -14.76 42.77 -29.47
CA ARG A 767 -15.37 42.57 -28.14
C ARG A 767 -16.11 41.24 -28.02
N ILE A 768 -15.97 40.59 -26.86
CA ILE A 768 -16.82 39.48 -26.44
C ILE A 768 -18.08 40.07 -25.80
N VAL A 769 -19.25 39.61 -26.23
CA VAL A 769 -20.55 40.12 -25.75
C VAL A 769 -21.26 39.05 -24.94
N PHE A 770 -21.67 39.38 -23.72
CA PHE A 770 -22.50 38.55 -22.87
C PHE A 770 -23.86 39.21 -22.66
N LEU A 771 -24.95 38.54 -23.07
CA LEU A 771 -26.31 39.02 -22.87
C LEU A 771 -26.94 38.35 -21.65
N TRP A 772 -27.66 39.15 -20.87
CA TRP A 772 -28.39 38.67 -19.71
C TRP A 772 -29.64 39.52 -19.46
N ARG A 773 -30.54 38.97 -18.65
CA ARG A 773 -31.83 39.61 -18.37
C ARG A 773 -32.15 39.56 -16.88
N MET A 774 -32.78 40.62 -16.39
CA MET A 774 -33.37 40.69 -15.05
C MET A 774 -34.87 40.37 -15.12
N SER A 775 -35.40 39.63 -14.15
CA SER A 775 -36.84 39.44 -13.97
C SER A 775 -37.54 40.75 -13.61
N ASN A 776 -38.75 40.99 -14.12
CA ASN A 776 -39.54 42.16 -13.77
C ASN A 776 -40.00 42.03 -12.31
N MET A 777 -39.27 42.67 -11.40
CA MET A 777 -39.57 42.75 -9.96
C MET A 777 -39.98 44.19 -9.61
N SER A 778 -40.92 44.33 -8.67
CA SER A 778 -41.29 45.63 -8.10
C SER A 778 -40.10 46.29 -7.39
N ARG A 779 -40.13 47.61 -7.19
CA ARG A 779 -39.03 48.38 -6.57
C ARG A 779 -38.70 47.88 -5.14
N GLN A 780 -39.70 47.38 -4.42
CA GLN A 780 -39.58 46.82 -3.07
C GLN A 780 -38.94 45.41 -3.10
N GLU A 781 -39.33 44.58 -4.07
CA GLU A 781 -38.73 43.28 -4.33
C GLU A 781 -37.28 43.41 -4.80
N LYS A 782 -36.93 44.44 -5.61
CA LYS A 782 -35.55 44.72 -6.03
C LYS A 782 -34.61 45.02 -4.85
N LYS A 783 -35.08 45.77 -3.85
CA LYS A 783 -34.29 46.06 -2.62
C LYS A 783 -34.11 44.84 -1.72
N GLN A 784 -35.07 43.91 -1.71
CA GLN A 784 -34.99 42.66 -0.93
C GLN A 784 -34.31 41.51 -1.69
N ALA A 785 -34.22 41.60 -3.02
CA ALA A 785 -33.60 40.58 -3.85
C ALA A 785 -32.09 40.47 -3.58
N LYS A 786 -31.67 39.28 -3.15
CA LYS A 786 -30.25 38.93 -2.97
C LYS A 786 -29.58 38.39 -4.25
N GLU A 787 -30.27 38.44 -5.39
CA GLU A 787 -29.76 37.95 -6.66
C GLU A 787 -28.67 38.86 -7.23
N TRP A 788 -27.68 38.23 -7.86
CA TRP A 788 -26.48 38.90 -8.35
C TRP A 788 -26.77 39.88 -9.51
N THR A 789 -27.73 39.54 -10.38
CA THR A 789 -28.19 40.39 -11.49
C THR A 789 -28.82 41.68 -10.96
N THR A 790 -29.59 41.61 -9.87
CA THR A 790 -30.19 42.79 -9.23
C THR A 790 -29.14 43.75 -8.66
N ARG A 791 -28.07 43.20 -8.07
CA ARG A 791 -26.95 44.01 -7.57
C ARG A 791 -26.11 44.59 -8.70
N LEU A 792 -25.95 43.85 -9.79
CA LEU A 792 -25.22 44.31 -10.97
C LEU A 792 -25.97 45.43 -11.71
N THR A 793 -27.30 45.36 -11.79
CA THR A 793 -28.12 46.44 -12.38
C THR A 793 -28.17 47.69 -11.52
N ALA A 794 -28.13 47.55 -10.19
CA ALA A 794 -28.03 48.69 -9.27
C ALA A 794 -26.81 49.58 -9.57
N LEU A 795 -25.68 48.99 -9.98
CA LEU A 795 -24.49 49.75 -10.39
C LEU A 795 -24.73 50.66 -11.61
N ILE A 796 -25.67 50.29 -12.50
CA ILE A 796 -26.07 51.14 -13.63
C ILE A 796 -27.03 52.24 -13.16
N THR A 797 -27.99 51.89 -12.29
CA THR A 797 -29.03 52.82 -11.83
C THR A 797 -28.47 53.91 -10.90
N GLU A 798 -27.55 53.56 -9.98
CA GLU A 798 -26.90 54.52 -9.07
C GLU A 798 -26.03 55.54 -9.81
N GLN A 799 -25.45 55.16 -10.96
CA GLN A 799 -24.61 56.06 -11.75
C GLN A 799 -25.45 57.00 -12.62
N VAL A 800 -26.60 56.56 -13.14
CA VAL A 800 -27.55 57.43 -13.85
C VAL A 800 -28.16 58.48 -12.91
N GLU A 801 -28.49 58.10 -11.66
CA GLU A 801 -28.96 59.05 -10.63
C GLU A 801 -27.86 60.04 -10.19
N ALA A 802 -26.57 59.70 -10.32
CA ALA A 802 -25.47 60.61 -10.04
C ALA A 802 -25.24 61.65 -11.17
N THR A 803 -25.53 61.31 -12.43
CA THR A 803 -25.36 62.22 -13.58
C THR A 803 -26.56 63.13 -13.83
N GLU A 804 -27.77 62.78 -13.36
CA GLU A 804 -28.99 63.59 -13.54
C GLU A 804 -29.01 64.93 -12.74
N THR A 805 -27.92 65.29 -12.06
CA THR A 805 -27.77 66.63 -11.45
C THR A 805 -27.14 67.68 -12.38
N ASN A 806 -26.66 67.33 -13.57
CA ASN A 806 -26.16 68.31 -14.54
C ASN A 806 -26.60 68.02 -15.99
N GLU A 807 -27.46 68.93 -16.47
CA GLU A 807 -27.82 69.24 -17.86
C GLU A 807 -28.60 68.24 -18.73
N ILE A 808 -29.62 68.82 -19.36
CA ILE A 808 -30.59 68.23 -20.30
C ILE A 808 -29.92 68.07 -21.67
N SER A 809 -29.72 66.82 -22.11
CA SER A 809 -29.72 66.51 -23.54
C SER A 809 -30.20 65.07 -23.75
N ALA A 810 -31.42 64.97 -24.27
CA ALA A 810 -32.02 63.73 -24.72
C ALA A 810 -31.36 63.27 -26.02
N ALA A 811 -30.35 62.40 -25.92
CA ALA A 811 -30.00 61.47 -26.98
C ALA A 811 -30.37 60.06 -26.50
N ARG A 812 -31.06 59.29 -27.36
CA ARG A 812 -31.47 57.89 -27.14
C ARG A 812 -30.27 56.94 -27.10
N THR A 813 -29.36 57.13 -26.16
CA THR A 813 -28.25 56.22 -25.89
C THR A 813 -28.52 55.50 -24.60
N SER A 814 -28.62 54.17 -24.66
CA SER A 814 -28.79 53.36 -23.46
C SER A 814 -27.69 53.62 -22.44
N PRO A 815 -28.01 53.68 -21.13
CA PRO A 815 -27.02 53.94 -20.09
C PRO A 815 -25.92 52.87 -20.12
N THR A 816 -24.66 53.32 -20.10
CA THR A 816 -23.46 52.48 -20.18
C THR A 816 -22.50 52.83 -19.04
N THR A 817 -21.97 51.82 -18.37
CA THR A 817 -21.07 51.94 -17.21
C THR A 817 -19.84 51.05 -17.40
N GLU A 818 -18.66 51.51 -17.00
CA GLU A 818 -17.47 50.64 -16.91
C GLU A 818 -17.48 49.81 -15.63
N ILE A 819 -17.25 48.51 -15.76
CA ILE A 819 -17.14 47.57 -14.65
C ILE A 819 -15.86 46.75 -14.78
N ARG A 820 -15.25 46.45 -13.63
CA ARG A 820 -14.16 45.49 -13.56
C ARG A 820 -14.72 44.09 -13.46
N LEU A 821 -14.42 43.25 -14.44
CA LEU A 821 -14.75 41.83 -14.46
C LEU A 821 -13.51 40.98 -14.18
N ARG A 822 -13.72 39.76 -13.69
CA ARG A 822 -12.73 38.68 -13.73
C ARG A 822 -13.33 37.59 -14.61
N LEU A 823 -12.58 37.18 -15.62
CA LEU A 823 -13.04 36.27 -16.66
C LEU A 823 -12.28 34.96 -16.58
N GLU A 824 -13.01 33.85 -16.63
CA GLU A 824 -12.45 32.50 -16.68
C GLU A 824 -13.04 31.78 -17.91
N GLY A 825 -12.20 31.38 -18.86
CA GLY A 825 -12.58 30.83 -20.16
C GLY A 825 -11.61 31.24 -21.30
N PRO A 826 -11.89 30.88 -22.56
CA PRO A 826 -13.04 30.08 -22.99
C PRO A 826 -12.90 28.59 -22.71
N TYR A 827 -14.01 27.94 -22.34
CA TYR A 827 -14.09 26.49 -22.22
C TYR A 827 -14.84 25.90 -23.42
N PRO A 828 -14.17 25.11 -24.28
CA PRO A 828 -14.83 24.47 -25.41
C PRO A 828 -15.80 23.39 -24.91
N LEU A 829 -17.00 23.35 -25.49
CA LEU A 829 -17.93 22.26 -25.29
C LEU A 829 -17.78 21.26 -26.44
N SER A 830 -17.53 20.00 -26.10
CA SER A 830 -17.51 18.92 -27.09
C SER A 830 -18.95 18.64 -27.54
N HIS A 831 -19.27 19.06 -28.75
CA HIS A 831 -20.47 18.66 -29.47
C HIS A 831 -20.08 18.09 -30.82
N ARG A 832 -20.96 17.31 -31.44
CA ARG A 832 -20.76 16.96 -32.85
C ARG A 832 -20.85 18.25 -33.68
N PRO A 833 -19.96 18.43 -34.68
CA PRO A 833 -20.02 19.60 -35.55
C PRO A 833 -21.37 19.62 -36.27
N PHE A 834 -22.10 20.74 -36.18
CA PHE A 834 -23.36 20.89 -36.89
C PHE A 834 -23.13 21.00 -38.41
N GLU A 835 -21.91 21.33 -38.81
CA GLU A 835 -21.46 21.48 -40.19
C GLU A 835 -21.65 20.20 -41.03
N ALA A 836 -21.76 19.04 -40.38
CA ALA A 836 -22.04 17.76 -41.01
C ALA A 836 -23.54 17.52 -41.30
N TYR A 837 -24.42 18.47 -41.00
CA TYR A 837 -25.87 18.35 -41.18
C TYR A 837 -26.38 19.36 -42.19
N SER A 838 -27.34 18.98 -43.03
CA SER A 838 -27.87 19.87 -44.07
C SER A 838 -28.76 20.99 -43.54
N HIS A 839 -29.44 20.75 -42.42
CA HIS A 839 -30.33 21.71 -41.75
C HIS A 839 -29.99 21.86 -40.27
N VAL A 840 -30.04 23.10 -39.77
CA VAL A 840 -29.88 23.42 -38.34
C VAL A 840 -31.12 24.13 -37.82
N LEU A 841 -31.70 23.60 -36.74
CA LEU A 841 -32.83 24.22 -36.05
C LEU A 841 -32.45 24.59 -34.63
N CYS A 842 -32.46 25.87 -34.28
CA CYS A 842 -32.30 26.35 -32.91
C CYS A 842 -33.66 26.71 -32.31
N VAL A 843 -34.08 25.99 -31.27
CA VAL A 843 -35.28 26.33 -30.49
C VAL A 843 -34.85 26.84 -29.12
N VAL A 844 -34.97 28.15 -28.92
CA VAL A 844 -34.39 28.83 -27.76
C VAL A 844 -35.40 29.70 -27.02
N GLY A 845 -35.32 29.72 -25.69
CA GLY A 845 -36.20 30.51 -24.82
C GLY A 845 -35.44 31.54 -24.00
N GLY A 846 -35.94 32.78 -23.95
CA GLY A 846 -35.34 33.83 -23.11
C GLY A 846 -33.87 34.11 -23.48
N THR A 847 -32.99 34.13 -22.49
CA THR A 847 -31.54 34.33 -22.66
C THR A 847 -30.83 33.17 -23.37
N GLY A 848 -31.50 32.03 -23.64
CA GLY A 848 -30.94 30.92 -24.42
C GLY A 848 -30.57 31.29 -25.86
N ILE A 849 -30.99 32.48 -26.32
CA ILE A 849 -30.65 33.06 -27.63
C ILE A 849 -29.15 33.25 -27.84
N THR A 850 -28.35 33.46 -26.79
CA THR A 850 -26.91 33.74 -26.91
C THR A 850 -26.16 32.65 -27.68
N GLY A 851 -26.35 31.38 -27.31
CA GLY A 851 -25.72 30.26 -28.01
C GLY A 851 -26.19 30.10 -29.46
N ALA A 852 -27.47 30.41 -29.75
CA ALA A 852 -27.97 30.38 -31.13
C ALA A 852 -27.35 31.48 -32.00
N LEU A 853 -27.09 32.67 -31.43
CA LEU A 853 -26.40 33.76 -32.13
C LEU A 853 -24.97 33.39 -32.48
N THR A 854 -24.24 32.74 -31.57
CA THR A 854 -22.87 32.29 -31.86
C THR A 854 -22.82 31.15 -32.88
N LEU A 855 -23.80 30.25 -32.87
CA LEU A 855 -23.94 29.24 -33.93
C LEU A 855 -24.23 29.89 -35.29
N ALA A 856 -25.09 30.92 -35.32
CA ALA A 856 -25.38 31.68 -36.54
C ALA A 856 -24.18 32.47 -37.05
N GLU A 857 -23.39 33.07 -36.17
CA GLU A 857 -22.12 33.74 -36.51
C GLU A 857 -21.16 32.76 -37.21
N MET A 858 -21.02 31.54 -36.66
CA MET A 858 -20.18 30.50 -37.28
C MET A 858 -20.77 29.95 -38.59
N PHE A 859 -22.10 29.79 -38.68
CA PHE A 859 -22.78 29.38 -39.92
C PHE A 859 -22.50 30.37 -41.05
N ILE A 860 -22.64 31.67 -40.77
CA ILE A 860 -22.36 32.77 -41.72
C ILE A 860 -20.89 32.76 -42.15
N GLU A 861 -19.95 32.61 -41.20
CA GLU A 861 -18.52 32.57 -41.50
C GLU A 861 -18.14 31.39 -42.39
N ARG A 862 -18.61 30.18 -42.05
CA ARG A 862 -18.35 28.96 -42.85
C ARG A 862 -19.02 28.99 -44.21
N PHE A 863 -20.23 29.54 -44.30
CA PHE A 863 -20.94 29.72 -45.56
C PHE A 863 -20.19 30.67 -46.50
N ARG A 864 -19.58 31.74 -45.95
CA ARG A 864 -18.70 32.64 -46.69
C ARG A 864 -17.43 31.93 -47.16
N ASP A 865 -16.73 31.23 -46.27
CA ASP A 865 -15.50 30.50 -46.60
C ASP A 865 -15.73 29.45 -47.70
N ALA A 866 -16.87 28.76 -47.66
CA ALA A 866 -17.29 27.81 -48.70
C ALA A 866 -17.56 28.48 -50.07
N LYS A 867 -17.95 29.76 -50.10
CA LYS A 867 -18.09 30.55 -51.33
C LYS A 867 -16.76 31.08 -51.88
N THR A 868 -15.76 31.32 -51.02
CA THR A 868 -14.50 31.99 -51.40
C THR A 868 -13.33 31.06 -51.69
N THR A 869 -13.37 29.80 -51.24
CA THR A 869 -12.19 28.91 -51.27
C THR A 869 -12.43 27.71 -52.19
N SER A 870 -11.62 27.55 -53.24
CA SER A 870 -11.66 26.43 -54.18
C SER A 870 -10.78 25.23 -53.78
N GLU A 871 -10.18 25.20 -52.58
CA GLU A 871 -9.30 24.10 -52.17
C GLU A 871 -9.57 23.57 -50.75
N VAL A 872 -9.78 22.25 -50.71
CA VAL A 872 -9.52 21.25 -49.65
C VAL A 872 -9.50 21.77 -48.20
N ALA A 873 -10.70 21.94 -47.62
CA ALA A 873 -10.87 21.95 -46.17
C ALA A 873 -11.29 20.55 -45.66
N VAL A 874 -10.74 20.16 -44.50
CA VAL A 874 -10.76 18.79 -43.91
C VAL A 874 -12.15 18.32 -43.39
N SER A 875 -13.26 18.92 -43.83
CA SER A 875 -14.63 18.41 -43.62
C SER A 875 -15.59 19.14 -44.56
N PRO A 876 -16.51 18.46 -45.29
CA PRO A 876 -17.49 19.13 -46.13
C PRO A 876 -18.50 19.87 -45.25
N PHE A 877 -18.54 21.21 -45.37
CA PHE A 877 -19.61 22.02 -44.79
C PHE A 877 -20.90 21.76 -45.57
N MET A 878 -21.83 21.04 -44.97
CA MET A 878 -23.08 20.60 -45.61
C MET A 878 -24.29 21.47 -45.25
N THR A 879 -24.19 22.31 -44.22
CA THR A 879 -25.33 23.10 -43.73
C THR A 879 -25.76 24.16 -44.74
N ARG A 880 -26.96 23.99 -45.30
CA ARG A 880 -27.54 24.91 -46.30
C ARG A 880 -28.50 25.91 -45.67
N LYS A 881 -29.20 25.51 -44.60
CA LYS A 881 -30.26 26.29 -43.96
C LYS A 881 -30.15 26.25 -42.45
N MET A 882 -30.34 27.41 -41.82
CA MET A 882 -30.41 27.56 -40.38
C MET A 882 -31.69 28.30 -39.98
N THR A 883 -32.46 27.73 -39.06
CA THR A 883 -33.65 28.39 -38.49
C THR A 883 -33.48 28.61 -36.99
N ILE A 884 -33.72 29.83 -36.52
CA ILE A 884 -33.74 30.17 -35.11
C ILE A 884 -35.17 30.54 -34.71
N SER A 885 -35.78 29.71 -33.87
CA SER A 885 -37.06 29.98 -33.23
C SER A 885 -36.83 30.44 -31.80
N TRP A 886 -37.05 31.74 -31.56
CA TRP A 886 -36.82 32.39 -30.28
C TRP A 886 -38.14 32.69 -29.57
N THR A 887 -38.39 31.99 -28.45
CA THR A 887 -39.60 32.18 -27.63
C THR A 887 -39.33 33.08 -26.42
N LEU A 888 -40.18 34.09 -26.24
CA LEU A 888 -40.08 35.10 -25.18
C LEU A 888 -41.45 35.35 -24.55
N LYS A 889 -41.50 35.88 -23.32
CA LYS A 889 -42.75 36.52 -22.88
C LYS A 889 -42.85 37.92 -23.49
N GLU A 890 -44.06 38.42 -23.68
CA GLU A 890 -44.30 39.74 -24.26
C GLU A 890 -43.59 40.87 -23.49
N ALA A 891 -43.57 40.78 -22.16
CA ALA A 891 -42.84 41.70 -21.28
C ALA A 891 -41.29 41.61 -21.38
N GLU A 892 -40.77 40.68 -22.18
CA GLU A 892 -39.33 40.43 -22.38
C GLU A 892 -38.91 40.73 -23.83
N ASP A 893 -39.84 41.18 -24.67
CA ASP A 893 -39.55 41.47 -26.07
C ASP A 893 -38.55 42.62 -26.17
N ALA A 894 -37.43 42.38 -26.86
CA ALA A 894 -36.41 43.38 -27.10
C ALA A 894 -35.87 43.27 -28.53
N ASP A 895 -35.48 44.41 -29.08
CA ASP A 895 -34.79 44.50 -30.36
C ASP A 895 -33.28 44.51 -30.13
N LEU A 896 -32.73 43.32 -29.85
CA LEU A 896 -31.33 43.15 -29.51
C LEU A 896 -30.42 43.47 -30.71
N THR A 897 -29.38 44.26 -30.48
CA THR A 897 -28.43 44.67 -31.52
C THR A 897 -27.77 43.47 -32.21
N ASP A 898 -27.37 42.43 -31.48
CA ASP A 898 -26.73 41.23 -32.04
C ASP A 898 -27.64 40.46 -33.01
N VAL A 899 -28.96 40.45 -32.75
CA VAL A 899 -29.96 39.82 -33.65
C VAL A 899 -30.07 40.61 -34.95
N ARG A 900 -30.07 41.95 -34.88
CA ARG A 900 -30.11 42.83 -36.07
C ARG A 900 -28.86 42.65 -36.92
N ASP A 901 -27.68 42.68 -36.30
CA ASP A 901 -26.40 42.52 -36.97
C ASP A 901 -26.33 41.20 -37.75
N ILE A 902 -26.67 40.08 -37.11
CA ILE A 902 -26.65 38.75 -37.72
C ILE A 902 -27.65 38.64 -38.89
N LYS A 903 -28.86 39.18 -38.73
CA LYS A 903 -29.86 39.21 -39.81
C LYS A 903 -29.40 40.01 -41.01
N ASN A 904 -28.82 41.19 -40.78
CA ASN A 904 -28.32 42.06 -41.84
C ASN A 904 -27.15 41.40 -42.58
N LEU A 905 -26.25 40.76 -41.84
CA LEU A 905 -25.10 40.07 -42.40
C LEU A 905 -25.50 38.85 -43.24
N ALA A 906 -26.41 38.01 -42.73
CA ALA A 906 -26.92 36.86 -43.47
C ALA A 906 -27.55 37.28 -44.81
N ARG A 907 -28.32 38.39 -44.81
CA ARG A 907 -28.88 38.98 -46.04
C ARG A 907 -27.78 39.49 -46.99
N GLN A 908 -26.76 40.16 -46.47
CA GLN A 908 -25.67 40.71 -47.28
C GLN A 908 -24.88 39.62 -48.03
N ILE A 909 -24.66 38.46 -47.42
CA ILE A 909 -23.89 37.35 -48.03
C ILE A 909 -24.76 36.28 -48.69
N GLY A 910 -26.08 36.40 -48.60
CA GLY A 910 -27.07 35.46 -49.14
C GLY A 910 -27.07 34.09 -48.46
N ALA A 911 -26.89 34.05 -47.13
CA ALA A 911 -27.03 32.83 -46.34
C ALA A 911 -28.50 32.60 -45.95
N ASP A 912 -29.00 31.36 -46.06
CA ASP A 912 -30.39 31.02 -45.68
C ASP A 912 -30.51 30.86 -44.15
N LEU A 913 -30.58 32.02 -43.47
CA LEU A 913 -30.82 32.13 -42.03
C LEU A 913 -32.23 32.68 -41.78
N VAL A 914 -33.13 31.82 -41.31
CA VAL A 914 -34.49 32.20 -40.91
C VAL A 914 -34.51 32.48 -39.41
N PHE A 915 -35.10 33.60 -39.01
CA PHE A 915 -35.23 33.98 -37.60
C PHE A 915 -36.69 34.29 -37.26
N GLU A 916 -37.27 33.47 -36.42
CA GLU A 916 -38.66 33.54 -35.97
C GLU A 916 -38.70 33.94 -34.50
N LYS A 917 -39.48 34.97 -34.17
CA LYS A 917 -39.71 35.41 -32.79
C LYS A 917 -41.13 35.04 -32.37
N HIS A 918 -41.27 34.21 -31.34
CA HIS A 918 -42.55 33.76 -30.79
C HIS A 918 -42.81 34.40 -29.43
N LEU A 919 -43.81 35.28 -29.34
CA LEU A 919 -44.17 35.95 -28.09
C LEU A 919 -45.28 35.19 -27.34
N THR A 920 -45.08 35.01 -26.04
CA THR A 920 -45.99 34.30 -25.12
C THR A 920 -46.54 35.28 -24.08
N GLY A 921 -47.81 35.13 -23.70
CA GLY A 921 -48.48 36.09 -22.81
C GLY A 921 -49.83 35.57 -22.34
N PRO A 922 -50.60 36.35 -21.55
CA PRO A 922 -51.94 35.97 -21.09
C PRO A 922 -52.88 35.56 -22.25
N GLU A 923 -52.74 36.20 -23.41
CA GLU A 923 -53.56 35.96 -24.61
C GLU A 923 -52.82 35.20 -25.73
N ARG A 924 -51.55 34.81 -25.53
CA ARG A 924 -50.74 34.12 -26.55
C ARG A 924 -50.21 32.78 -26.03
N GLN A 925 -50.55 31.71 -26.73
CA GLN A 925 -50.15 30.35 -26.36
C GLN A 925 -48.62 30.17 -26.37
N ARG A 926 -48.15 29.28 -25.50
CA ARG A 926 -46.73 28.86 -25.49
C ARG A 926 -46.39 28.14 -26.78
N LEU A 927 -45.13 28.26 -27.21
CA LEU A 927 -44.62 27.55 -28.38
C LEU A 927 -44.82 26.04 -28.21
N GLY A 928 -45.57 25.42 -29.12
CA GLY A 928 -45.72 23.96 -29.19
C GLY A 928 -44.46 23.33 -29.74
N VAL A 929 -43.42 23.18 -28.91
CA VAL A 929 -42.05 22.76 -29.32
C VAL A 929 -42.06 21.52 -30.22
N ALA A 930 -42.82 20.48 -29.86
CA ALA A 930 -42.93 19.26 -30.65
C ALA A 930 -43.55 19.49 -32.04
N ALA A 931 -44.61 20.30 -32.11
CA ALA A 931 -45.25 20.68 -33.36
C ALA A 931 -44.34 21.55 -34.23
N SER A 932 -43.57 22.47 -33.63
CA SER A 932 -42.61 23.31 -34.34
C SER A 932 -41.46 22.49 -34.96
N ILE A 933 -40.94 21.50 -34.23
CA ILE A 933 -39.90 20.59 -34.75
C ILE A 933 -40.47 19.74 -35.89
N LYS A 934 -41.67 19.16 -35.73
CA LYS A 934 -42.33 18.38 -36.79
C LYS A 934 -42.58 19.24 -38.05
N HIS A 935 -43.14 20.44 -37.87
CA HIS A 935 -43.38 21.37 -38.97
C HIS A 935 -42.10 21.74 -39.74
N PHE A 936 -40.99 21.98 -39.02
CA PHE A 936 -39.69 22.25 -39.64
C PHE A 936 -39.18 21.05 -40.44
N LEU A 937 -39.26 19.84 -39.86
CA LEU A 937 -38.84 18.61 -40.52
C LEU A 937 -39.71 18.29 -41.75
N ASP A 938 -41.02 18.49 -41.68
CA ASP A 938 -41.95 18.30 -42.79
C ASP A 938 -41.72 19.32 -43.92
N GLY A 939 -41.45 20.58 -43.57
CA GLY A 939 -41.10 21.63 -44.53
C GLY A 939 -39.76 21.39 -45.23
N SER A 940 -38.79 20.77 -44.55
CA SER A 940 -37.50 20.38 -45.13
C SER A 940 -37.61 19.20 -46.13
N ASN A 941 -38.69 18.42 -46.07
CA ASN A 941 -38.94 17.30 -46.99
C ASN A 941 -39.52 17.74 -48.36
N GLY A 942 -39.89 19.01 -48.51
CA GLY A 942 -40.51 19.56 -49.74
C GLY A 942 -39.53 19.90 -50.87
N GLU A 943 -38.23 20.02 -50.58
CA GLU A 943 -37.19 20.31 -51.58
C GLU A 943 -36.70 19.02 -52.27
N LYS A 944 -37.57 18.38 -53.07
CA LYS A 944 -37.27 17.14 -53.82
C LYS A 944 -36.32 17.32 -55.02
N GLY A 945 -35.38 18.26 -54.95
CA GLY A 945 -34.53 18.66 -56.08
C GLY A 945 -33.12 18.06 -56.12
N ASP A 946 -32.54 17.64 -54.98
CA ASP A 946 -31.09 17.37 -54.89
C ASP A 946 -30.81 16.01 -54.21
N VAL A 947 -31.01 14.93 -54.96
CA VAL A 947 -30.96 13.52 -54.48
C VAL A 947 -29.53 12.99 -54.33
N GLN A 948 -28.57 13.79 -53.83
CA GLN A 948 -27.22 13.28 -53.53
C GLN A 948 -26.87 13.20 -52.04
N TYR A 949 -27.61 13.88 -51.16
CA TYR A 949 -27.39 13.78 -49.71
C TYR A 949 -28.75 13.80 -49.00
N GLY A 950 -29.12 12.72 -48.31
CA GLY A 950 -30.36 12.66 -47.53
C GLY A 950 -30.44 13.84 -46.53
N THR A 951 -31.64 14.34 -46.26
CA THR A 951 -31.87 15.48 -45.35
C THR A 951 -31.50 15.09 -43.91
N SER A 952 -30.39 15.64 -43.41
CA SER A 952 -29.92 15.43 -42.04
C SER A 952 -30.09 16.74 -41.24
N THR A 953 -30.69 16.65 -40.06
CA THR A 953 -31.05 17.80 -39.24
C THR A 953 -30.36 17.76 -37.88
N TRP A 954 -29.78 18.89 -37.49
CA TRP A 954 -29.23 19.10 -36.15
C TRP A 954 -30.04 20.13 -35.37
N VAL A 955 -30.52 19.76 -34.18
CA VAL A 955 -31.38 20.63 -33.36
C VAL A 955 -30.65 21.15 -32.12
N TYR A 956 -30.66 22.45 -31.88
CA TYR A 956 -30.11 23.10 -30.68
C TYR A 956 -31.23 23.59 -29.77
N PHE A 957 -31.22 23.17 -28.50
CA PHE A 957 -32.14 23.63 -27.46
C PHE A 957 -31.42 24.45 -26.39
N SER A 958 -31.98 25.59 -26.01
CA SER A 958 -31.50 26.36 -24.86
C SER A 958 -32.60 27.21 -24.25
N GLY A 959 -32.81 27.15 -22.93
CA GLY A 959 -33.85 27.95 -22.28
C GLY A 959 -34.35 27.32 -20.97
N PRO A 960 -35.60 27.58 -20.56
CA PRO A 960 -36.19 26.97 -19.37
C PRO A 960 -36.21 25.44 -19.46
N SER A 961 -35.99 24.72 -18.34
CA SER A 961 -35.92 23.25 -18.31
C SER A 961 -37.11 22.57 -19.00
N LYS A 962 -38.34 23.05 -18.76
CA LYS A 962 -39.54 22.49 -19.41
C LYS A 962 -39.54 22.60 -20.94
N LEU A 963 -38.93 23.65 -21.51
CA LEU A 963 -38.82 23.80 -22.97
C LEU A 963 -37.83 22.77 -23.53
N MET A 964 -36.69 22.61 -22.86
CA MET A 964 -35.65 21.66 -23.26
C MET A 964 -36.14 20.21 -23.12
N GLU A 965 -36.79 19.87 -22.00
CA GLU A 965 -37.39 18.55 -21.77
C GLU A 965 -38.44 18.19 -22.84
N ALA A 966 -39.35 19.12 -23.16
CA ALA A 966 -40.35 18.93 -24.21
C ALA A 966 -39.71 18.76 -25.60
N GLY A 967 -38.66 19.54 -25.91
CA GLY A 967 -37.92 19.44 -27.17
C GLY A 967 -37.18 18.11 -27.32
N GLU A 968 -36.49 17.66 -26.27
CA GLU A 968 -35.80 16.38 -26.27
C GLU A 968 -36.76 15.19 -26.36
N ALA A 969 -37.88 15.23 -25.63
CA ALA A 969 -38.92 14.21 -25.73
C ALA A 969 -39.46 14.12 -27.17
N ALA A 970 -39.73 15.27 -27.80
CA ALA A 970 -40.18 15.32 -29.19
C ALA A 970 -39.12 14.75 -30.17
N CYS A 971 -37.86 15.15 -30.04
CA CYS A 971 -36.77 14.59 -30.87
C CYS A 971 -36.63 13.08 -30.67
N PHE A 972 -36.82 12.59 -29.45
CA PHE A 972 -36.76 11.16 -29.15
C PHE A 972 -37.93 10.38 -29.79
N GLU A 973 -39.15 10.90 -29.68
CA GLU A 973 -40.35 10.32 -30.34
C GLU A 973 -40.17 10.28 -31.86
N ILE A 974 -39.79 11.41 -32.48
CA ILE A 974 -39.56 11.52 -33.93
C ILE A 974 -38.48 10.53 -34.39
N ARG A 975 -37.39 10.39 -33.63
CA ARG A 975 -36.31 9.43 -33.94
C ARG A 975 -36.75 7.97 -33.79
N GLN A 976 -37.71 7.67 -32.91
CA GLN A 976 -38.28 6.33 -32.80
C GLN A 976 -39.21 6.00 -33.97
N ASP A 977 -40.04 6.97 -34.39
CA ASP A 977 -40.97 6.83 -35.51
C ASP A 977 -40.27 6.66 -36.87
N GLN A 978 -39.06 7.22 -37.04
CA GLN A 978 -38.28 7.20 -38.30
C GLN A 978 -37.48 5.92 -38.59
N LYS A 979 -37.65 4.84 -37.81
CA LYS A 979 -36.88 3.58 -37.95
C LYS A 979 -37.00 2.84 -39.30
N ASN A 980 -37.88 3.28 -40.22
CA ASN A 980 -38.11 2.63 -41.52
C ASN A 980 -37.76 3.48 -42.77
N GLY A 981 -36.92 4.53 -42.65
CA GLY A 981 -36.23 5.09 -43.83
C GLY A 981 -36.40 6.58 -44.14
N GLY A 982 -36.32 7.48 -43.16
CA GLY A 982 -36.26 8.92 -43.43
C GLY A 982 -35.46 9.69 -42.39
N ASN A 983 -34.52 10.52 -42.85
CA ASN A 983 -33.76 11.61 -42.21
C ASN A 983 -32.91 11.29 -40.95
N GLU A 984 -31.65 11.74 -40.94
CA GLU A 984 -30.77 11.66 -39.76
C GLU A 984 -31.03 12.85 -38.82
N LEU A 985 -31.69 12.62 -37.68
CA LEU A 985 -31.95 13.63 -36.65
C LEU A 985 -31.03 13.47 -35.44
N GLU A 986 -30.23 14.50 -35.15
CA GLU A 986 -29.43 14.64 -33.94
C GLU A 986 -29.74 15.97 -33.23
N TRP A 987 -29.51 16.03 -31.92
CA TRP A 987 -29.79 17.26 -31.17
C TRP A 987 -28.78 17.50 -30.04
N TYR A 988 -28.64 18.77 -29.67
CA TYR A 988 -27.86 19.25 -28.54
C TYR A 988 -28.74 20.12 -27.65
N SER A 989 -28.81 19.78 -26.38
CA SER A 989 -29.56 20.53 -25.37
C SER A 989 -28.59 21.18 -24.39
N ALA A 990 -28.54 22.51 -24.40
CA ALA A 990 -27.69 23.33 -23.54
C ALA A 990 -28.26 23.35 -22.10
N ARG A 991 -28.25 22.20 -21.45
CA ARG A 991 -28.70 22.05 -20.07
C ARG A 991 -27.68 22.68 -19.13
N TRP A 992 -28.12 23.67 -18.38
CA TRP A 992 -27.38 24.21 -17.23
C TRP A 992 -27.54 23.32 -15.97
N ASP A 993 -27.60 22.00 -16.15
CA ASP A 993 -27.84 21.03 -15.08
C ASP A 993 -26.55 20.61 -14.33
N VAL A 994 -25.40 21.12 -14.76
CA VAL A 994 -24.06 20.75 -14.26
C VAL A 994 -23.86 21.25 -12.83
#